data_AF-A0AAU5CCF0-F1
#
_entry.id   AF-A0AAU5CCF0-F1
#
_cell.length_a   1.000
_cell.length_b   1.000
_cell.length_c   1.000
_cell.angle_alpha   90.00
_cell.angle_beta   90.00
_cell.angle_gamma   90.00
#
_symmetry.space_group_name_H-M   'P 1'
#
loop_
_entity.id
_entity.type
_entity.pdbx_description
1 polymer ?
#
loop_
_entity_poly.entity_id
_entity_poly.type
_entity_poly.pdbx_seq_one_letter_code
_entity_poly.pdbx_strand_id
1 'polypeptide(L)'
;MHAAEAGRAAYFAGLVPGSSIDHRCTPFPGHLLDRLLQALHDPEAGRARIGEADFRGAEFHEAAFDRAIFSGTARLSGAEFYERASFTEVQFLGDACFDGTHFHEVVGFADAQFSRQAGFSKARFDAQATYDQVQFAGAAAFDDAQFSGTARFYGAKFDGQAMFIGARFSGSAGYTAARFSSYTSFAGAEFAGDAGFGATMFSAQVDFARVQFSGPAHFVRAEFSSDAGFGAAIFSGETEFDGARFSSADFSGALFARTTRFGPMECAKEIDLSGSVFEVPVSLEIAAVAVRFERTRWESTATLRLRHATVNLSHAVLTNPVAVTAHPTLFNAGGGIEVREDLLRGSRSGVRVSSVRGVDAAHLVLTDIDLVDCLFAGAFHLDQLRLEGRCTFAPTPTGLHRRYLICPYRWSSRRTLAEEHHWRAQVAGQPALPDGRHPSPRVWRTGPAHPSPDLTPDPEDVATLYRQLRKAFEDGKNEPGAADFYYGEMEMRRHDRVDTTTGERFLLRGYWLLSGYGLRASRAIGWLLAAMAVTIVLMLGLGLPDSSPEQVATGTVPAGGGQVTLVVGKEDARLTLPVTDRFTGERFDKAVQVVLNSVVFRTSGQDLTTWGTYTEMISRFLEPVLLALAALAIRGRIKR
;
A
#
# COMPACT_ATOMS: atom_id res chain seq x y z
N MET A 1 -9.64 -21.61 -64.32
CA MET A 1 -8.32 -21.75 -65.01
C MET A 1 -8.28 -22.83 -66.11
N HIS A 2 -9.26 -23.75 -66.20
CA HIS A 2 -9.36 -24.80 -67.24
C HIS A 2 -9.66 -24.33 -68.68
N ALA A 3 -9.61 -23.02 -68.94
CA ALA A 3 -9.87 -22.47 -70.27
C ALA A 3 -8.56 -22.37 -71.08
N ALA A 4 -8.66 -22.70 -72.38
CA ALA A 4 -7.62 -22.39 -73.36
C ALA A 4 -7.23 -20.91 -73.28
N GLU A 5 -6.00 -20.56 -73.67
CA GLU A 5 -5.44 -19.20 -73.55
C GLU A 5 -6.36 -18.11 -74.14
N ALA A 6 -7.04 -18.42 -75.25
CA ALA A 6 -8.07 -17.55 -75.85
C ALA A 6 -9.27 -17.27 -74.93
N GLY A 7 -9.73 -18.27 -74.17
CA GLY A 7 -10.82 -18.11 -73.20
C GLY A 7 -10.41 -17.28 -71.98
N ARG A 8 -9.14 -17.33 -71.57
CA ARG A 8 -8.59 -16.46 -70.52
C ARG A 8 -8.47 -15.01 -70.97
N ALA A 9 -7.99 -14.78 -72.19
CA ALA A 9 -7.94 -13.44 -72.77
C ALA A 9 -9.33 -12.81 -72.90
N ALA A 10 -10.33 -13.59 -73.34
CA ALA A 10 -11.72 -13.12 -73.43
C ALA A 10 -12.33 -12.79 -72.05
N TYR A 11 -12.02 -13.59 -71.02
CA TYR A 11 -12.42 -13.29 -69.64
C TYR A 11 -11.85 -11.95 -69.17
N PHE A 12 -10.53 -11.73 -69.30
CA PHE A 12 -9.90 -10.48 -68.87
C PHE A 12 -10.40 -9.27 -69.66
N ALA A 13 -10.66 -9.40 -70.96
CA ALA A 13 -11.21 -8.31 -71.77
C ALA A 13 -12.66 -7.92 -71.39
N GLY A 14 -13.40 -8.81 -70.72
CA GLY A 14 -14.75 -8.54 -70.22
C GLY A 14 -14.79 -7.88 -68.85
N LEU A 15 -13.65 -7.75 -68.16
CA LEU A 15 -13.58 -7.11 -66.86
C LEU A 15 -13.53 -5.59 -67.01
N VAL A 16 -14.28 -4.91 -66.15
CA VAL A 16 -14.25 -3.45 -65.98
C VAL A 16 -13.88 -3.12 -64.53
N PRO A 17 -13.33 -1.93 -64.24
CA PRO A 17 -13.05 -1.51 -62.87
C PRO A 17 -14.26 -1.67 -61.95
N GLY A 18 -14.09 -2.38 -60.83
CA GLY A 18 -15.15 -2.71 -59.89
C GLY A 18 -15.92 -4.00 -60.18
N SER A 19 -15.53 -4.77 -61.21
CA SER A 19 -16.12 -6.09 -61.47
C SER A 19 -15.88 -7.05 -60.31
N SER A 20 -16.87 -7.90 -60.03
CA SER A 20 -16.75 -8.97 -59.02
C SER A 20 -16.10 -10.22 -59.65
N ILE A 21 -15.25 -10.89 -58.89
CA ILE A 21 -14.41 -12.00 -59.35
C ILE A 21 -14.51 -13.20 -58.40
N ASP A 22 -14.57 -14.41 -58.97
CA ASP A 22 -14.53 -15.67 -58.24
C ASP A 22 -13.40 -16.55 -58.79
N HIS A 23 -12.37 -16.72 -57.96
CA HIS A 23 -11.14 -17.43 -58.25
C HIS A 23 -10.74 -18.35 -57.09
N ARG A 24 -11.74 -18.97 -56.46
CA ARG A 24 -11.53 -20.00 -55.43
C ARG A 24 -10.68 -21.15 -55.94
N CYS A 25 -9.81 -21.68 -55.08
CA CYS A 25 -8.92 -22.81 -55.36
C CYS A 25 -8.14 -22.68 -56.68
N THR A 26 -7.85 -21.45 -57.10
CA THR A 26 -7.18 -21.17 -58.37
C THR A 26 -5.72 -20.83 -58.12
N PRO A 27 -4.75 -21.48 -58.81
CA PRO A 27 -3.35 -21.08 -58.74
C PRO A 27 -3.06 -19.88 -59.64
N PHE A 28 -2.40 -18.87 -59.07
CA PHE A 28 -1.98 -17.62 -59.67
C PHE A 28 -0.44 -17.57 -59.76
N PRO A 29 0.14 -17.90 -60.93
CA PRO A 29 1.50 -17.47 -61.23
C PRO A 29 1.54 -15.94 -61.39
N GLY A 30 2.64 -15.27 -61.01
CA GLY A 30 2.71 -13.79 -60.90
C GLY A 30 2.13 -13.02 -62.09
N HIS A 31 2.54 -13.38 -63.31
CA HIS A 31 2.05 -12.77 -64.56
C HIS A 31 0.53 -12.87 -64.80
N LEU A 32 -0.18 -13.79 -64.11
CA LEU A 32 -1.64 -13.93 -64.24
C LEU A 32 -2.37 -12.97 -63.31
N LEU A 33 -1.82 -12.73 -62.11
CA LEU A 33 -2.34 -11.70 -61.22
C LEU A 33 -2.15 -10.31 -61.81
N ASP A 34 -0.99 -10.01 -62.38
CA ASP A 34 -0.73 -8.72 -63.03
C ASP A 34 -1.73 -8.44 -64.15
N ARG A 35 -2.02 -9.44 -64.98
CA ARG A 35 -3.03 -9.33 -66.05
C ARG A 35 -4.44 -9.10 -65.49
N LEU A 36 -4.79 -9.76 -64.40
CA LEU A 36 -6.08 -9.55 -63.73
C LEU A 36 -6.19 -8.11 -63.20
N LEU A 37 -5.16 -7.62 -62.51
CA LEU A 37 -5.13 -6.27 -61.96
C LEU A 37 -5.09 -5.20 -63.06
N GLN A 38 -4.39 -5.45 -64.16
CA GLN A 38 -4.37 -4.58 -65.33
C GLN A 38 -5.75 -4.51 -66.01
N ALA A 39 -6.46 -5.62 -66.10
CA ALA A 39 -7.83 -5.64 -66.64
C ALA A 39 -8.83 -4.88 -65.75
N LEU A 40 -8.56 -4.82 -64.44
CA LEU A 40 -9.36 -4.10 -63.44
C LEU A 40 -8.84 -2.68 -63.16
N HIS A 41 -7.88 -2.20 -63.95
CA HIS A 41 -7.26 -0.90 -63.74
C HIS A 41 -8.22 0.25 -64.05
N ASP A 42 -8.48 1.11 -63.06
CA ASP A 42 -9.23 2.34 -63.22
C ASP A 42 -8.29 3.47 -63.67
N PRO A 43 -8.41 3.97 -64.92
CA PRO A 43 -7.51 4.99 -65.45
C PRO A 43 -7.68 6.36 -64.79
N GLU A 44 -8.85 6.66 -64.19
CA GLU A 44 -9.09 7.94 -63.51
C GLU A 44 -8.47 7.94 -62.11
N ALA A 45 -8.59 6.81 -61.41
CA ALA A 45 -8.04 6.65 -60.06
C ALA A 45 -6.56 6.20 -60.06
N GLY A 46 -6.03 5.74 -61.19
CA GLY A 46 -4.67 5.24 -61.36
C GLY A 46 -4.37 3.98 -60.56
N ARG A 47 -5.39 3.17 -60.26
CA ARG A 47 -5.29 1.98 -59.39
C ARG A 47 -6.27 0.88 -59.82
N ALA A 48 -5.94 -0.37 -59.51
CA ALA A 48 -6.86 -1.49 -59.74
C ALA A 48 -8.06 -1.39 -58.79
N ARG A 49 -9.28 -1.51 -59.34
CA ARG A 49 -10.51 -1.51 -58.55
C ARG A 49 -11.22 -2.85 -58.74
N ILE A 50 -11.41 -3.55 -57.63
CA ILE A 50 -11.98 -4.89 -57.57
C ILE A 50 -13.32 -4.80 -56.84
N GLY A 51 -14.35 -5.48 -57.36
CA GLY A 51 -15.67 -5.59 -56.73
C GLY A 51 -15.66 -6.54 -55.53
N GLU A 52 -16.61 -7.47 -55.47
CA GLU A 52 -16.47 -8.63 -54.58
C GLU A 52 -15.37 -9.55 -55.12
N ALA A 53 -14.50 -10.04 -54.25
CA ALA A 53 -13.39 -10.90 -54.63
C ALA A 53 -13.38 -12.17 -53.79
N ASP A 54 -13.49 -13.33 -54.43
CA ASP A 54 -13.42 -14.63 -53.77
C ASP A 54 -12.18 -15.40 -54.23
N PHE A 55 -11.17 -15.45 -53.37
CA PHE A 55 -9.89 -16.15 -53.52
C PHE A 55 -9.72 -17.26 -52.47
N ARG A 56 -10.82 -17.80 -51.92
CA ARG A 56 -10.70 -18.85 -50.89
C ARG A 56 -9.94 -20.06 -51.41
N GLY A 57 -8.92 -20.49 -50.67
CA GLY A 57 -8.04 -21.59 -51.07
C GLY A 57 -7.20 -21.32 -52.32
N ALA A 58 -7.12 -20.08 -52.82
CA ALA A 58 -6.29 -19.74 -53.96
C ALA A 58 -4.80 -19.85 -53.59
N GLU A 59 -3.98 -20.20 -54.58
CA GLU A 59 -2.53 -20.31 -54.41
C GLU A 59 -1.86 -19.18 -55.19
N PHE A 60 -1.06 -18.35 -54.55
CA PHE A 60 -0.31 -17.28 -55.17
C PHE A 60 1.18 -17.57 -55.09
N HIS A 61 1.89 -17.47 -56.21
CA HIS A 61 3.35 -17.48 -56.19
C HIS A 61 3.85 -16.09 -55.82
N GLU A 62 3.81 -15.15 -56.76
CA GLU A 62 4.11 -13.73 -56.54
C GLU A 62 2.80 -12.94 -56.52
N ALA A 63 2.60 -12.10 -55.49
CA ALA A 63 1.35 -11.36 -55.32
C ALA A 63 1.56 -9.90 -54.94
N ALA A 64 1.34 -8.98 -55.87
CA ALA A 64 1.38 -7.55 -55.60
C ALA A 64 -0.01 -6.92 -55.81
N PHE A 65 -0.68 -6.58 -54.72
CA PHE A 65 -1.96 -5.86 -54.68
C PHE A 65 -1.77 -4.38 -54.28
N ASP A 66 -0.58 -3.84 -54.49
CA ASP A 66 -0.21 -2.50 -54.05
C ASP A 66 -1.17 -1.45 -54.60
N ARG A 67 -1.64 -0.57 -53.72
CA ARG A 67 -2.57 0.54 -54.02
C ARG A 67 -3.93 0.10 -54.59
N ALA A 68 -4.23 -1.19 -54.64
CA ALA A 68 -5.50 -1.70 -55.14
C ALA A 68 -6.67 -1.32 -54.21
N ILE A 69 -7.87 -1.19 -54.78
CA ILE A 69 -9.11 -0.98 -54.02
C ILE A 69 -9.98 -2.23 -54.14
N PHE A 70 -10.34 -2.81 -53.00
CA PHE A 70 -11.42 -3.78 -52.90
C PHE A 70 -12.68 -3.06 -52.44
N SER A 71 -13.57 -2.79 -53.41
CA SER A 71 -14.83 -2.07 -53.17
C SER A 71 -15.93 -2.96 -52.59
N GLY A 72 -15.86 -4.27 -52.80
CA GLY A 72 -16.70 -5.28 -52.14
C GLY A 72 -15.93 -6.10 -51.10
N THR A 73 -16.54 -7.18 -50.63
CA THR A 73 -15.89 -8.13 -49.70
C THR A 73 -14.74 -8.86 -50.39
N ALA A 74 -13.57 -8.91 -49.75
CA ALA A 74 -12.42 -9.68 -50.18
C ALA A 74 -12.27 -10.93 -49.31
N ARG A 75 -12.53 -12.11 -49.87
CA ARG A 75 -12.40 -13.41 -49.19
C ARG A 75 -11.14 -14.11 -49.66
N LEU A 76 -10.14 -14.18 -48.81
CA LEU A 76 -8.88 -14.87 -49.04
C LEU A 76 -8.68 -16.04 -48.06
N SER A 77 -9.73 -16.48 -47.35
CA SER A 77 -9.55 -17.51 -46.33
C SER A 77 -8.98 -18.82 -46.89
N GLY A 78 -7.98 -19.36 -46.18
CA GLY A 78 -7.22 -20.55 -46.60
C GLY A 78 -6.36 -20.37 -47.84
N ALA A 79 -6.13 -19.14 -48.33
CA ALA A 79 -5.22 -18.91 -49.45
C ALA A 79 -3.75 -19.11 -49.03
N GLU A 80 -2.94 -19.56 -49.98
CA GLU A 80 -1.51 -19.87 -49.83
C GLU A 80 -0.68 -18.86 -50.64
N PHE A 81 0.31 -18.22 -50.02
CA PHE A 81 1.24 -17.29 -50.69
C PHE A 81 2.67 -17.84 -50.56
N TYR A 82 3.19 -18.39 -51.63
CA TYR A 82 4.47 -19.11 -51.65
C TYR A 82 5.70 -18.19 -51.77
N GLU A 83 5.57 -17.03 -52.42
CA GLU A 83 6.61 -16.01 -52.48
C GLU A 83 6.14 -14.69 -51.84
N ARG A 84 6.89 -13.61 -52.08
CA ARG A 84 6.63 -12.31 -51.46
C ARG A 84 5.24 -11.80 -51.85
N ALA A 85 4.48 -11.39 -50.83
CA ALA A 85 3.16 -10.79 -51.01
C ALA A 85 3.16 -9.32 -50.55
N SER A 86 2.62 -8.42 -51.36
CA SER A 86 2.56 -7.00 -51.05
C SER A 86 1.13 -6.48 -51.18
N PHE A 87 0.69 -5.79 -50.14
CA PHE A 87 -0.60 -5.13 -49.98
C PHE A 87 -0.36 -3.68 -49.53
N THR A 88 0.74 -3.07 -49.98
CA THR A 88 1.14 -1.73 -49.55
C THR A 88 0.13 -0.71 -50.07
N GLU A 89 -0.34 0.19 -49.20
CA GLU A 89 -1.37 1.20 -49.52
C GLU A 89 -2.70 0.63 -50.08
N VAL A 90 -2.97 -0.67 -49.90
CA VAL A 90 -4.23 -1.28 -50.36
C VAL A 90 -5.42 -0.73 -49.55
N GLN A 91 -6.58 -0.61 -50.20
CA GLN A 91 -7.81 -0.14 -49.56
C GLN A 91 -8.90 -1.20 -49.64
N PHE A 92 -9.24 -1.80 -48.50
CA PHE A 92 -10.42 -2.65 -48.34
C PHE A 92 -11.59 -1.82 -47.84
N LEU A 93 -12.53 -1.50 -48.74
CA LEU A 93 -13.75 -0.76 -48.40
C LEU A 93 -14.85 -1.68 -47.84
N GLY A 94 -14.87 -2.94 -48.28
CA GLY A 94 -15.67 -4.02 -47.69
C GLY A 94 -14.89 -4.82 -46.64
N ASP A 95 -15.50 -5.90 -46.14
CA ASP A 95 -14.82 -6.83 -45.23
C ASP A 95 -13.67 -7.55 -45.94
N ALA A 96 -12.56 -7.77 -45.23
CA ALA A 96 -11.41 -8.51 -45.73
C ALA A 96 -11.13 -9.71 -44.82
N CYS A 97 -11.17 -10.93 -45.36
CA CYS A 97 -11.01 -12.16 -44.59
C CYS A 97 -9.82 -12.96 -45.10
N PHE A 98 -8.75 -12.97 -44.31
CA PHE A 98 -7.51 -13.74 -44.46
C PHE A 98 -7.45 -14.88 -43.42
N ASP A 99 -8.60 -15.35 -42.93
CA ASP A 99 -8.60 -16.39 -41.90
C ASP A 99 -7.99 -17.69 -42.45
N GLY A 100 -7.04 -18.25 -41.70
CA GLY A 100 -6.33 -19.45 -42.09
C GLY A 100 -5.43 -19.32 -43.31
N THR A 101 -5.11 -18.10 -43.78
CA THR A 101 -4.14 -17.91 -44.87
C THR A 101 -2.73 -18.26 -44.41
N HIS A 102 -1.90 -18.76 -45.32
CA HIS A 102 -0.50 -19.05 -45.05
C HIS A 102 0.40 -18.20 -45.97
N PHE A 103 1.22 -17.35 -45.37
CA PHE A 103 2.29 -16.62 -46.03
C PHE A 103 3.63 -17.30 -45.71
N HIS A 104 4.20 -17.96 -46.71
CA HIS A 104 5.49 -18.67 -46.58
C HIS A 104 6.68 -17.70 -46.57
N GLU A 105 6.54 -16.57 -47.24
CA GLU A 105 7.56 -15.53 -47.37
C GLU A 105 7.09 -14.17 -46.84
N VAL A 106 7.95 -13.16 -46.95
CA VAL A 106 7.69 -11.81 -46.43
C VAL A 106 6.38 -11.23 -46.98
N VAL A 107 5.53 -10.73 -46.08
CA VAL A 107 4.29 -10.03 -46.43
C VAL A 107 4.27 -8.60 -45.88
N GLY A 108 3.82 -7.66 -46.72
CA GLY A 108 3.69 -6.24 -46.37
C GLY A 108 2.27 -5.71 -46.52
N PHE A 109 1.75 -5.09 -45.46
CA PHE A 109 0.49 -4.34 -45.39
C PHE A 109 0.75 -2.89 -44.96
N ALA A 110 1.93 -2.34 -45.28
CA ALA A 110 2.30 -0.99 -44.90
C ALA A 110 1.30 0.02 -45.48
N ASP A 111 0.83 0.96 -44.66
CA ASP A 111 -0.16 1.99 -45.03
C ASP A 111 -1.50 1.44 -45.58
N ALA A 112 -1.77 0.13 -45.41
CA ALA A 112 -3.04 -0.46 -45.81
C ALA A 112 -4.21 0.06 -44.96
N GLN A 113 -5.40 0.11 -45.57
CA GLN A 113 -6.61 0.61 -44.93
C GLN A 113 -7.73 -0.42 -44.99
N PHE A 114 -8.25 -0.80 -43.83
CA PHE A 114 -9.39 -1.69 -43.66
C PHE A 114 -10.57 -0.90 -43.11
N SER A 115 -11.51 -0.55 -43.98
CA SER A 115 -12.67 0.28 -43.62
C SER A 115 -13.74 -0.47 -42.83
N ARG A 116 -13.74 -1.81 -42.92
CA ARG A 116 -14.69 -2.72 -42.26
C ARG A 116 -13.92 -3.83 -41.52
N GLN A 117 -14.53 -4.99 -41.30
CA GLN A 117 -13.89 -6.05 -40.53
C GLN A 117 -12.70 -6.65 -41.29
N ALA A 118 -11.61 -6.91 -40.58
CA ALA A 118 -10.41 -7.55 -41.09
C ALA A 118 -10.10 -8.82 -40.27
N GLY A 119 -10.28 -9.99 -40.88
CA GLY A 119 -9.98 -11.27 -40.26
C GLY A 119 -8.62 -11.80 -40.69
N PHE A 120 -7.80 -12.21 -39.74
CA PHE A 120 -6.51 -12.90 -39.88
C PHE A 120 -6.43 -14.07 -38.89
N SER A 121 -7.58 -14.57 -38.44
CA SER A 121 -7.63 -15.60 -37.40
C SER A 121 -7.02 -16.89 -37.94
N LYS A 122 -6.14 -17.53 -37.18
CA LYS A 122 -5.39 -18.74 -37.59
C LYS A 122 -4.49 -18.54 -38.82
N ALA A 123 -4.25 -17.31 -39.26
CA ALA A 123 -3.30 -17.03 -40.32
C ALA A 123 -1.87 -17.38 -39.86
N ARG A 124 -1.03 -17.80 -40.80
CA ARG A 124 0.36 -18.22 -40.56
C ARG A 124 1.31 -17.34 -41.35
N PHE A 125 2.35 -16.86 -40.68
CA PHE A 125 3.37 -15.99 -41.24
C PHE A 125 4.75 -16.59 -40.91
N ASP A 126 5.34 -17.29 -41.88
CA ASP A 126 6.60 -17.99 -41.66
C ASP A 126 7.78 -17.03 -41.62
N ALA A 127 7.70 -15.94 -42.39
CA ALA A 127 8.67 -14.85 -42.46
C ALA A 127 8.12 -13.54 -41.88
N GLN A 128 8.79 -12.41 -42.17
CA GLN A 128 8.39 -11.10 -41.64
C GLN A 128 7.01 -10.67 -42.16
N ALA A 129 6.12 -10.28 -41.24
CA ALA A 129 4.85 -9.65 -41.54
C ALA A 129 4.86 -8.18 -41.08
N THR A 130 4.67 -7.25 -42.02
CA THR A 130 4.76 -5.81 -41.75
C THR A 130 3.40 -5.14 -41.90
N TYR A 131 2.98 -4.41 -40.87
CA TYR A 131 1.71 -3.69 -40.74
C TYR A 131 1.97 -2.24 -40.31
N ASP A 132 3.09 -1.67 -40.77
CA ASP A 132 3.49 -0.32 -40.37
C ASP A 132 2.48 0.71 -40.89
N GLN A 133 2.04 1.61 -40.01
CA GLN A 133 1.02 2.63 -40.31
C GLN A 133 -0.32 2.10 -40.86
N VAL A 134 -0.59 0.80 -40.73
CA VAL A 134 -1.88 0.20 -41.11
C VAL A 134 -3.02 0.84 -40.33
N GLN A 135 -4.19 0.94 -40.94
CA GLN A 135 -5.39 1.48 -40.30
C GLN A 135 -6.54 0.46 -40.37
N PHE A 136 -6.99 0.00 -39.21
CA PHE A 136 -8.18 -0.82 -39.04
C PHE A 136 -9.30 0.05 -38.47
N ALA A 137 -10.19 0.54 -39.34
CA ALA A 137 -11.35 1.30 -38.94
C ALA A 137 -12.44 0.40 -38.31
N GLY A 138 -12.56 -0.84 -38.81
CA GLY A 138 -13.40 -1.89 -38.24
C GLY A 138 -12.65 -2.82 -37.29
N ALA A 139 -13.32 -3.89 -36.84
CA ALA A 139 -12.69 -4.89 -35.98
C ALA A 139 -11.61 -5.68 -36.72
N ALA A 140 -10.46 -5.89 -36.07
CA ALA A 140 -9.34 -6.68 -36.57
C ALA A 140 -9.12 -7.90 -35.67
N ALA A 141 -9.23 -9.11 -36.24
CA ALA A 141 -9.11 -10.37 -35.49
C ALA A 141 -7.90 -11.17 -35.95
N PHE A 142 -6.94 -11.39 -35.07
CA PHE A 142 -5.72 -12.18 -35.22
C PHE A 142 -5.73 -13.38 -34.25
N ASP A 143 -6.91 -13.85 -33.86
CA ASP A 143 -7.05 -14.94 -32.89
C ASP A 143 -6.39 -16.22 -33.40
N ASP A 144 -5.61 -16.88 -32.56
CA ASP A 144 -4.78 -18.05 -32.89
C ASP A 144 -3.82 -17.85 -34.09
N ALA A 145 -3.54 -16.61 -34.52
CA ALA A 145 -2.59 -16.33 -35.58
C ALA A 145 -1.16 -16.69 -35.15
N GLN A 146 -0.34 -17.15 -36.09
CA GLN A 146 1.01 -17.64 -35.84
C GLN A 146 2.02 -16.83 -36.63
N PHE A 147 2.88 -16.11 -35.92
CA PHE A 147 3.98 -15.33 -36.47
C PHE A 147 5.30 -16.02 -36.13
N SER A 148 5.83 -16.81 -37.05
CA SER A 148 7.14 -17.44 -36.90
C SER A 148 8.27 -16.44 -37.15
N GLY A 149 8.08 -15.51 -38.09
CA GLY A 149 8.96 -14.36 -38.29
C GLY A 149 8.56 -13.13 -37.48
N THR A 150 9.25 -12.01 -37.71
CA THR A 150 8.97 -10.73 -37.03
C THR A 150 7.64 -10.15 -37.46
N ALA A 151 6.79 -9.80 -36.49
CA ALA A 151 5.53 -9.08 -36.70
C ALA A 151 5.70 -7.62 -36.29
N ARG A 152 5.56 -6.68 -37.24
CA ARG A 152 5.74 -5.24 -36.97
C ARG A 152 4.45 -4.48 -37.22
N PHE A 153 3.97 -3.77 -36.21
CA PHE A 153 2.79 -2.91 -36.21
C PHE A 153 3.17 -1.48 -35.87
N TYR A 154 4.29 -0.98 -36.41
CA TYR A 154 4.83 0.33 -36.03
C TYR A 154 3.85 1.44 -36.41
N GLY A 155 3.35 2.17 -35.41
CA GLY A 155 2.37 3.24 -35.61
C GLY A 155 1.03 2.79 -36.21
N ALA A 156 0.72 1.50 -36.14
CA ALA A 156 -0.58 0.95 -36.55
C ALA A 156 -1.72 1.61 -35.75
N LYS A 157 -2.88 1.78 -36.39
CA LYS A 157 -4.09 2.33 -35.76
C LYS A 157 -5.21 1.31 -35.82
N PHE A 158 -5.75 0.99 -34.65
CA PHE A 158 -6.91 0.12 -34.47
C PHE A 158 -8.04 0.97 -33.88
N ASP A 159 -8.90 1.51 -34.74
CA ASP A 159 -10.06 2.29 -34.30
C ASP A 159 -11.19 1.37 -33.83
N GLY A 160 -11.34 0.20 -34.46
CA GLY A 160 -12.19 -0.91 -34.02
C GLY A 160 -11.52 -1.84 -33.02
N GLN A 161 -12.25 -2.87 -32.58
CA GLN A 161 -11.72 -3.89 -31.65
C GLN A 161 -10.54 -4.63 -32.26
N ALA A 162 -9.50 -4.89 -31.46
CA ALA A 162 -8.32 -5.66 -31.88
C ALA A 162 -8.16 -6.92 -31.02
N MET A 163 -8.28 -8.09 -31.64
CA MET A 163 -8.26 -9.38 -30.93
C MET A 163 -7.03 -10.17 -31.35
N PHE A 164 -6.20 -10.57 -30.40
CA PHE A 164 -5.00 -11.38 -30.55
C PHE A 164 -5.06 -12.57 -29.57
N ILE A 165 -6.27 -13.11 -29.34
CA ILE A 165 -6.48 -14.14 -28.32
C ILE A 165 -5.78 -15.42 -28.77
N GLY A 166 -4.91 -15.97 -27.92
CA GLY A 166 -4.13 -17.17 -28.24
C GLY A 166 -3.13 -16.99 -29.39
N ALA A 167 -2.90 -15.77 -29.87
CA ALA A 167 -1.92 -15.51 -30.93
C ALA A 167 -0.49 -15.87 -30.45
N ARG A 168 0.32 -16.42 -31.36
CA ARG A 168 1.68 -16.88 -31.06
C ARG A 168 2.70 -16.12 -31.88
N PHE A 169 3.65 -15.50 -31.19
CA PHE A 169 4.76 -14.75 -31.77
C PHE A 169 6.07 -15.47 -31.43
N SER A 170 6.55 -16.30 -32.35
CA SER A 170 7.86 -16.96 -32.19
C SER A 170 9.00 -16.00 -32.51
N GLY A 171 8.81 -15.12 -33.49
CA GLY A 171 9.66 -13.97 -33.75
C GLY A 171 9.29 -12.75 -32.88
N SER A 172 10.04 -11.66 -33.04
CA SER A 172 9.75 -10.41 -32.31
C SER A 172 8.41 -9.80 -32.77
N ALA A 173 7.64 -9.26 -31.83
CA ALA A 173 6.38 -8.56 -32.07
C ALA A 173 6.49 -7.10 -31.60
N GLY A 174 6.40 -6.14 -32.53
CA GLY A 174 6.57 -4.72 -32.23
C GLY A 174 5.30 -3.92 -32.49
N TYR A 175 4.77 -3.27 -31.46
CA TYR A 175 3.61 -2.36 -31.46
C TYR A 175 4.01 -0.92 -31.11
N THR A 176 5.28 -0.58 -31.26
CA THR A 176 5.81 0.74 -30.90
C THR A 176 5.02 1.85 -31.59
N ALA A 177 4.59 2.85 -30.81
CA ALA A 177 3.75 3.96 -31.26
C ALA A 177 2.38 3.59 -31.85
N ALA A 178 1.95 2.32 -31.74
CA ALA A 178 0.61 1.90 -32.15
C ALA A 178 -0.48 2.55 -31.26
N ARG A 179 -1.68 2.69 -31.83
CA ARG A 179 -2.84 3.26 -31.13
C ARG A 179 -4.02 2.31 -31.22
N PHE A 180 -4.57 1.95 -30.06
CA PHE A 180 -5.76 1.13 -29.92
C PHE A 180 -6.86 1.99 -29.29
N SER A 181 -7.86 2.37 -30.08
CA SER A 181 -8.95 3.27 -29.64
C SER A 181 -10.16 2.53 -29.07
N SER A 182 -10.23 1.21 -29.28
CA SER A 182 -11.30 0.33 -28.79
C SER A 182 -10.74 -0.83 -27.96
N TYR A 183 -11.63 -1.66 -27.41
CA TYR A 183 -11.26 -2.84 -26.63
C TYR A 183 -10.24 -3.70 -27.37
N THR A 184 -9.17 -4.08 -26.67
CA THR A 184 -8.08 -4.88 -27.21
C THR A 184 -7.82 -6.07 -26.30
N SER A 185 -7.64 -7.26 -26.87
CA SER A 185 -7.32 -8.46 -26.10
C SER A 185 -6.11 -9.19 -26.67
N PHE A 186 -5.13 -9.43 -25.80
CA PHE A 186 -4.00 -10.34 -25.99
C PHE A 186 -4.14 -11.55 -25.04
N ALA A 187 -5.36 -11.87 -24.61
CA ALA A 187 -5.59 -12.91 -23.62
C ALA A 187 -5.04 -14.26 -24.10
N GLY A 188 -4.20 -14.89 -23.27
CA GLY A 188 -3.55 -16.16 -23.61
C GLY A 188 -2.54 -16.09 -24.78
N ALA A 189 -2.18 -14.90 -25.27
CA ALA A 189 -1.16 -14.78 -26.31
C ALA A 189 0.23 -15.19 -25.79
N GLU A 190 1.07 -15.70 -26.69
CA GLU A 190 2.41 -16.19 -26.37
C GLU A 190 3.45 -15.42 -27.17
N PHE A 191 4.34 -14.72 -26.48
CA PHE A 191 5.47 -13.99 -27.05
C PHE A 191 6.77 -14.72 -26.70
N ALA A 192 7.26 -15.54 -27.62
CA ALA A 192 8.55 -16.23 -27.45
C ALA A 192 9.73 -15.31 -27.76
N GLY A 193 9.59 -14.45 -28.78
CA GLY A 193 10.53 -13.37 -29.08
C GLY A 193 10.23 -12.08 -28.31
N ASP A 194 11.00 -11.02 -28.60
CA ASP A 194 10.85 -9.71 -27.98
C ASP A 194 9.46 -9.11 -28.27
N ALA A 195 8.77 -8.64 -27.24
CA ALA A 195 7.48 -7.97 -27.34
C ALA A 195 7.62 -6.48 -26.98
N GLY A 196 7.49 -5.60 -27.98
CA GLY A 196 7.64 -4.16 -27.80
C GLY A 196 6.31 -3.42 -27.85
N PHE A 197 5.91 -2.78 -26.75
CA PHE A 197 4.76 -1.88 -26.61
C PHE A 197 5.18 -0.45 -26.25
N GLY A 198 6.37 -0.05 -26.71
CA GLY A 198 6.95 1.25 -26.39
C GLY A 198 6.12 2.40 -26.97
N ALA A 199 5.76 3.38 -26.14
CA ALA A 199 4.91 4.51 -26.54
C ALA A 199 3.57 4.10 -27.21
N THR A 200 3.09 2.88 -26.96
CA THR A 200 1.77 2.41 -27.41
C THR A 200 0.68 3.08 -26.58
N MET A 201 -0.42 3.45 -27.23
CA MET A 201 -1.58 4.07 -26.58
C MET A 201 -2.80 3.14 -26.62
N PHE A 202 -3.30 2.76 -25.45
CA PHE A 202 -4.56 2.03 -25.27
C PHE A 202 -5.59 3.01 -24.68
N SER A 203 -6.49 3.51 -25.53
CA SER A 203 -7.52 4.48 -25.10
C SER A 203 -8.73 3.81 -24.43
N ALA A 204 -8.91 2.50 -24.63
CA ALA A 204 -9.95 1.69 -24.02
C ALA A 204 -9.33 0.54 -23.20
N GLN A 205 -10.17 -0.32 -22.63
CA GLN A 205 -9.73 -1.46 -21.84
C GLN A 205 -8.87 -2.41 -22.67
N VAL A 206 -7.77 -2.87 -22.07
CA VAL A 206 -6.89 -3.89 -22.66
C VAL A 206 -6.76 -5.09 -21.74
N ASP A 207 -6.83 -6.28 -22.33
CA ASP A 207 -6.76 -7.55 -21.62
C ASP A 207 -5.55 -8.37 -22.06
N PHE A 208 -4.56 -8.48 -21.18
CA PHE A 208 -3.38 -9.34 -21.25
C PHE A 208 -3.50 -10.54 -20.28
N ALA A 209 -4.71 -10.93 -19.86
CA ALA A 209 -4.86 -12.04 -18.94
C ALA A 209 -4.23 -13.33 -19.50
N ARG A 210 -3.43 -14.01 -18.67
CA ARG A 210 -2.71 -15.25 -19.04
C ARG A 210 -1.78 -15.12 -20.25
N VAL A 211 -1.37 -13.91 -20.61
CA VAL A 211 -0.32 -13.71 -21.61
C VAL A 211 0.99 -14.32 -21.11
N GLN A 212 1.80 -14.86 -22.01
CA GLN A 212 3.11 -15.42 -21.71
C GLN A 212 4.20 -14.68 -22.47
N PHE A 213 5.01 -13.90 -21.75
CA PHE A 213 6.22 -13.27 -22.29
C PHE A 213 7.43 -14.13 -21.94
N SER A 214 7.84 -15.00 -22.87
CA SER A 214 9.07 -15.79 -22.72
C SER A 214 10.31 -14.97 -23.08
N GLY A 215 10.18 -14.11 -24.10
CA GLY A 215 11.17 -13.07 -24.43
C GLY A 215 10.97 -11.79 -23.63
N PRO A 216 11.88 -10.80 -23.78
CA PRO A 216 11.75 -9.47 -23.20
C PRO A 216 10.44 -8.77 -23.56
N ALA A 217 9.84 -8.07 -22.60
CA ALA A 217 8.61 -7.31 -22.79
C ALA A 217 8.80 -5.83 -22.38
N HIS A 218 8.69 -4.92 -23.34
CA HIS A 218 8.97 -3.50 -23.14
C HIS A 218 7.71 -2.65 -23.25
N PHE A 219 7.23 -2.10 -22.14
CA PHE A 219 6.09 -1.17 -22.06
C PHE A 219 6.53 0.27 -21.81
N VAL A 220 7.75 0.62 -22.23
CA VAL A 220 8.36 1.92 -21.99
C VAL A 220 7.49 3.05 -22.53
N ARG A 221 7.03 3.95 -21.66
CA ARG A 221 6.10 5.05 -21.98
C ARG A 221 4.77 4.62 -22.61
N ALA A 222 4.35 3.36 -22.40
CA ALA A 222 3.01 2.94 -22.79
C ALA A 222 1.95 3.70 -21.97
N GLU A 223 0.83 4.04 -22.61
CA GLU A 223 -0.27 4.76 -21.97
C GLU A 223 -1.54 3.91 -22.01
N PHE A 224 -2.09 3.64 -20.82
CA PHE A 224 -3.32 2.89 -20.61
C PHE A 224 -4.36 3.82 -20.00
N SER A 225 -5.21 4.43 -20.84
CA SER A 225 -6.21 5.42 -20.41
C SER A 225 -7.41 4.78 -19.69
N SER A 226 -7.57 3.46 -19.79
CA SER A 226 -8.58 2.65 -19.11
C SER A 226 -7.93 1.51 -18.32
N ASP A 227 -8.73 0.54 -17.89
CA ASP A 227 -8.25 -0.58 -17.08
C ASP A 227 -7.38 -1.52 -17.94
N ALA A 228 -6.17 -1.83 -17.44
CA ALA A 228 -5.24 -2.77 -18.07
C ALA A 228 -5.12 -4.05 -17.23
N GLY A 229 -5.64 -5.16 -17.76
CA GLY A 229 -5.61 -6.46 -17.09
C GLY A 229 -4.38 -7.27 -17.51
N PHE A 230 -3.56 -7.70 -16.57
CA PHE A 230 -2.43 -8.62 -16.69
C PHE A 230 -2.61 -9.83 -15.73
N GLY A 231 -3.85 -10.16 -15.39
CA GLY A 231 -4.17 -11.23 -14.45
C GLY A 231 -3.60 -12.58 -14.88
N ALA A 232 -2.85 -13.23 -13.99
CA ALA A 232 -2.12 -14.47 -14.24
C ALA A 232 -1.17 -14.43 -15.46
N ALA A 233 -0.68 -13.24 -15.82
CA ALA A 233 0.37 -13.10 -16.84
C ALA A 233 1.70 -13.70 -16.36
N ILE A 234 2.46 -14.27 -17.28
CA ILE A 234 3.77 -14.87 -17.00
C ILE A 234 4.84 -14.07 -17.72
N PHE A 235 5.68 -13.39 -16.95
CA PHE A 235 6.85 -12.66 -17.42
C PHE A 235 8.10 -13.50 -17.13
N SER A 236 8.43 -14.39 -18.06
CA SER A 236 9.67 -15.15 -18.00
C SER A 236 10.86 -14.36 -18.52
N GLY A 237 10.67 -13.45 -19.48
CA GLY A 237 11.71 -12.52 -19.94
C GLY A 237 11.94 -11.33 -19.00
N GLU A 238 12.90 -10.47 -19.33
CA GLU A 238 12.99 -9.15 -18.69
C GLU A 238 11.76 -8.30 -19.03
N THR A 239 11.30 -7.48 -18.11
CA THR A 239 10.10 -6.65 -18.32
C THR A 239 10.36 -5.23 -17.85
N GLU A 240 10.00 -4.27 -18.70
CA GLU A 240 10.24 -2.85 -18.45
C GLU A 240 8.95 -2.06 -18.53
N PHE A 241 8.68 -1.27 -17.50
CA PHE A 241 7.52 -0.37 -17.42
C PHE A 241 7.95 1.10 -17.24
N ASP A 242 9.18 1.43 -17.65
CA ASP A 242 9.78 2.76 -17.44
C ASP A 242 8.94 3.86 -18.12
N GLY A 243 8.42 4.77 -17.32
CA GLY A 243 7.55 5.86 -17.75
C GLY A 243 6.15 5.44 -18.20
N ALA A 244 5.74 4.19 -17.95
CA ALA A 244 4.39 3.73 -18.26
C ALA A 244 3.34 4.45 -17.41
N ARG A 245 2.16 4.68 -17.99
CA ARG A 245 1.04 5.37 -17.35
C ARG A 245 -0.21 4.52 -17.37
N PHE A 246 -0.80 4.32 -16.20
CA PHE A 246 -2.01 3.52 -16.03
C PHE A 246 -3.15 4.36 -15.44
N SER A 247 -4.37 4.13 -15.94
CA SER A 247 -5.58 4.53 -15.22
C SER A 247 -5.82 3.59 -14.04
N SER A 248 -5.79 2.28 -14.31
CA SER A 248 -5.80 1.18 -13.34
C SER A 248 -5.06 -0.02 -13.93
N ALA A 249 -4.38 -0.82 -13.10
CA ALA A 249 -3.66 -2.00 -13.56
C ALA A 249 -3.88 -3.20 -12.63
N ASP A 250 -4.21 -4.35 -13.22
CA ASP A 250 -4.41 -5.61 -12.49
C ASP A 250 -3.34 -6.63 -12.89
N PHE A 251 -2.38 -6.89 -12.02
CA PHE A 251 -1.35 -7.92 -12.14
C PHE A 251 -1.61 -9.10 -11.18
N SER A 252 -2.87 -9.33 -10.80
CA SER A 252 -3.21 -10.36 -9.83
C SER A 252 -2.78 -11.76 -10.32
N GLY A 253 -2.06 -12.50 -9.48
CA GLY A 253 -1.53 -13.81 -9.81
C GLY A 253 -0.41 -13.83 -10.87
N ALA A 254 0.14 -12.68 -11.27
CA ALA A 254 1.22 -12.63 -12.25
C ALA A 254 2.54 -13.20 -11.71
N LEU A 255 3.33 -13.83 -12.58
CA LEU A 255 4.66 -14.36 -12.27
C LEU A 255 5.74 -13.51 -12.92
N PHE A 256 6.68 -13.01 -12.12
CA PHE A 256 7.85 -12.25 -12.56
C PHE A 256 9.12 -13.05 -12.27
N ALA A 257 9.59 -13.81 -13.26
CA ALA A 257 10.72 -14.72 -13.08
C ALA A 257 12.08 -14.03 -13.19
N ARG A 258 12.20 -13.02 -14.06
CA ARG A 258 13.48 -12.32 -14.34
C ARG A 258 13.43 -10.80 -14.21
N THR A 259 12.31 -10.24 -13.77
CA THR A 259 12.14 -8.79 -13.63
C THR A 259 12.93 -8.25 -12.45
N THR A 260 13.98 -7.48 -12.71
CA THR A 260 14.83 -6.85 -11.68
C THR A 260 14.44 -5.42 -11.34
N ARG A 261 13.75 -4.75 -12.26
CA ARG A 261 13.23 -3.39 -12.11
C ARG A 261 11.79 -3.34 -12.60
N PHE A 262 10.91 -2.76 -11.81
CA PHE A 262 9.49 -2.62 -12.14
C PHE A 262 9.09 -1.15 -11.95
N GLY A 263 9.10 -0.41 -13.05
CA GLY A 263 8.95 1.04 -13.06
C GLY A 263 10.30 1.79 -13.13
N PRO A 264 10.27 3.12 -13.20
CA PRO A 264 9.24 3.96 -12.58
C PRO A 264 7.97 4.13 -13.40
N MET A 265 6.80 4.02 -12.76
CA MET A 265 5.49 4.18 -13.41
C MET A 265 4.51 5.01 -12.58
N GLU A 266 3.51 5.57 -13.26
CA GLU A 266 2.41 6.31 -12.65
C GLU A 266 1.08 5.58 -12.86
N CYS A 267 0.27 5.47 -11.81
CA CYS A 267 -1.09 4.94 -11.89
C CYS A 267 -2.11 5.87 -11.21
N ALA A 268 -3.13 6.30 -11.94
CA ALA A 268 -4.15 7.23 -11.45
C ALA A 268 -5.01 6.65 -10.31
N LYS A 269 -5.25 5.34 -10.33
CA LYS A 269 -6.07 4.63 -9.34
C LYS A 269 -5.26 3.56 -8.62
N GLU A 270 -5.50 2.29 -8.95
CA GLU A 270 -5.02 1.13 -8.22
C GLU A 270 -4.12 0.26 -9.09
N ILE A 271 -3.02 -0.21 -8.50
CA ILE A 271 -2.22 -1.33 -9.02
C ILE A 271 -2.46 -2.53 -8.11
N ASP A 272 -3.12 -3.55 -8.64
CA ASP A 272 -3.33 -4.80 -7.92
C ASP A 272 -2.23 -5.81 -8.29
N LEU A 273 -1.37 -6.17 -7.34
CA LEU A 273 -0.34 -7.20 -7.47
C LEU A 273 -0.69 -8.44 -6.63
N SER A 274 -1.95 -8.60 -6.22
CA SER A 274 -2.36 -9.64 -5.29
C SER A 274 -2.09 -11.04 -5.83
N GLY A 275 -1.47 -11.91 -5.03
CA GLY A 275 -1.10 -13.26 -5.44
C GLY A 275 0.06 -13.33 -6.44
N SER A 276 0.68 -12.22 -6.81
CA SER A 276 1.86 -12.22 -7.69
C SER A 276 3.09 -12.81 -7.01
N VAL A 277 4.02 -13.31 -7.83
CA VAL A 277 5.26 -13.96 -7.39
C VAL A 277 6.46 -13.29 -8.05
N PHE A 278 7.43 -12.88 -7.24
CA PHE A 278 8.72 -12.35 -7.69
C PHE A 278 9.84 -13.33 -7.32
N GLU A 279 10.48 -13.93 -8.33
CA GLU A 279 11.50 -14.97 -8.12
C GLU A 279 12.89 -14.38 -7.84
N VAL A 280 13.21 -13.27 -8.51
CA VAL A 280 14.52 -12.61 -8.45
C VAL A 280 14.48 -11.31 -7.64
N PRO A 281 15.64 -10.79 -7.20
CA PRO A 281 15.69 -9.50 -6.52
C PRO A 281 15.12 -8.38 -7.40
N VAL A 282 14.20 -7.58 -6.85
CA VAL A 282 13.45 -6.58 -7.62
C VAL A 282 13.34 -5.24 -6.91
N SER A 283 13.45 -4.16 -7.68
CA SER A 283 13.15 -2.79 -7.24
C SER A 283 11.87 -2.31 -7.92
N LEU A 284 10.84 -2.02 -7.12
CA LEU A 284 9.57 -1.46 -7.59
C LEU A 284 9.60 0.05 -7.35
N GLU A 285 9.34 0.82 -8.40
CA GLU A 285 9.23 2.28 -8.36
C GLU A 285 7.84 2.69 -8.86
N ILE A 286 6.94 2.99 -7.92
CA ILE A 286 5.52 3.19 -8.24
C ILE A 286 4.99 4.47 -7.60
N ALA A 287 4.38 5.31 -8.42
CA ALA A 287 3.53 6.41 -7.97
C ALA A 287 2.07 6.03 -8.25
N ALA A 288 1.25 5.82 -7.21
CA ALA A 288 -0.15 5.40 -7.36
C ALA A 288 -1.01 5.86 -6.18
N VAL A 289 -2.34 5.82 -6.31
CA VAL A 289 -3.26 6.07 -5.16
C VAL A 289 -3.32 4.86 -4.24
N ALA A 290 -3.36 3.65 -4.81
CA ALA A 290 -3.39 2.40 -4.07
C ALA A 290 -2.53 1.33 -4.73
N VAL A 291 -1.85 0.52 -3.92
CA VAL A 291 -1.10 -0.65 -4.39
C VAL A 291 -1.42 -1.84 -3.48
N ARG A 292 -1.95 -2.92 -4.05
CA ARG A 292 -2.26 -4.15 -3.30
C ARG A 292 -1.21 -5.20 -3.52
N PHE A 293 -0.65 -5.70 -2.44
CA PHE A 293 0.29 -6.82 -2.41
C PHE A 293 -0.30 -7.99 -1.62
N GLU A 294 -1.62 -8.17 -1.63
CA GLU A 294 -2.28 -9.21 -0.84
C GLU A 294 -1.85 -10.61 -1.31
N ARG A 295 -1.41 -11.48 -0.40
CA ARG A 295 -0.92 -12.84 -0.73
C ARG A 295 0.23 -12.89 -1.74
N THR A 296 0.99 -11.81 -1.89
CA THR A 296 2.20 -11.80 -2.74
C THR A 296 3.27 -12.72 -2.19
N ARG A 297 4.13 -13.25 -3.06
CA ARG A 297 5.29 -14.06 -2.68
C ARG A 297 6.57 -13.43 -3.19
N TRP A 298 7.52 -13.29 -2.28
CA TRP A 298 8.83 -12.70 -2.55
C TRP A 298 9.90 -13.75 -2.26
N GLU A 299 10.40 -14.39 -3.31
CA GLU A 299 11.44 -15.43 -3.17
C GLU A 299 12.85 -14.83 -3.01
N SER A 300 12.99 -13.53 -3.25
CA SER A 300 14.24 -12.76 -3.18
C SER A 300 14.02 -11.40 -2.49
N THR A 301 15.11 -10.67 -2.25
CA THR A 301 15.03 -9.32 -1.65
C THR A 301 14.28 -8.35 -2.53
N ALA A 302 13.40 -7.53 -1.95
CA ALA A 302 12.66 -6.51 -2.70
C ALA A 302 12.76 -5.12 -2.07
N THR A 303 12.85 -4.10 -2.92
CA THR A 303 12.79 -2.69 -2.50
C THR A 303 11.59 -2.03 -3.16
N LEU A 304 10.62 -1.65 -2.35
CA LEU A 304 9.39 -0.98 -2.76
C LEU A 304 9.55 0.52 -2.48
N ARG A 305 9.87 1.29 -3.52
CA ARG A 305 9.93 2.75 -3.47
C ARG A 305 8.62 3.30 -3.98
N LEU A 306 7.83 3.85 -3.08
CA LEU A 306 6.44 4.22 -3.36
C LEU A 306 6.22 5.71 -3.17
N ARG A 307 5.24 6.26 -3.90
CA ARG A 307 4.78 7.64 -3.78
C ARG A 307 3.26 7.70 -3.82
N HIS A 308 2.67 8.53 -2.96
CA HIS A 308 1.22 8.78 -2.85
C HIS A 308 0.33 7.58 -2.48
N ALA A 309 0.93 6.39 -2.31
CA ALA A 309 0.21 5.13 -2.30
C ALA A 309 -0.29 4.72 -0.90
N THR A 310 -1.49 4.14 -0.87
CA THR A 310 -1.94 3.27 0.22
C THR A 310 -1.64 1.81 -0.13
N VAL A 311 -0.92 1.13 0.75
CA VAL A 311 -0.32 -0.18 0.50
C VAL A 311 -0.96 -1.24 1.38
N ASN A 312 -1.47 -2.31 0.79
CA ASN A 312 -1.96 -3.48 1.53
C ASN A 312 -1.00 -4.67 1.36
N LEU A 313 -0.40 -5.16 2.44
CA LEU A 313 0.52 -6.31 2.43
C LEU A 313 -0.11 -7.57 3.04
N SER A 314 -1.43 -7.60 3.23
CA SER A 314 -2.11 -8.71 3.92
C SER A 314 -1.74 -10.07 3.33
N HIS A 315 -1.24 -10.97 4.18
CA HIS A 315 -0.85 -12.33 3.88
C HIS A 315 0.30 -12.46 2.87
N ALA A 316 1.09 -11.40 2.65
CA ALA A 316 2.30 -11.49 1.86
C ALA A 316 3.33 -12.42 2.53
N VAL A 317 3.94 -13.28 1.73
CA VAL A 317 4.97 -14.24 2.15
C VAL A 317 6.33 -13.68 1.76
N LEU A 318 7.13 -13.36 2.77
CA LEU A 318 8.47 -12.77 2.62
C LEU A 318 9.52 -13.82 2.95
N THR A 319 10.12 -14.46 1.95
CA THR A 319 11.24 -15.41 2.16
C THR A 319 12.55 -14.67 2.44
N ASN A 320 12.65 -13.42 1.97
CA ASN A 320 13.81 -12.55 2.09
C ASN A 320 13.39 -11.14 2.52
N PRO A 321 14.32 -10.30 2.99
CA PRO A 321 14.03 -8.92 3.38
C PRO A 321 13.33 -8.10 2.28
N VAL A 322 12.21 -7.48 2.63
CA VAL A 322 11.46 -6.54 1.80
C VAL A 322 11.41 -5.18 2.50
N ALA A 323 11.90 -4.15 1.82
CA ALA A 323 11.89 -2.78 2.30
C ALA A 323 10.80 -1.96 1.61
N VAL A 324 9.93 -1.31 2.38
CA VAL A 324 8.90 -0.38 1.89
C VAL A 324 9.27 1.02 2.31
N THR A 325 9.51 1.88 1.33
CA THR A 325 10.05 3.22 1.54
C THR A 325 9.17 4.26 0.87
N ALA A 326 8.75 5.28 1.62
CA ALA A 326 8.16 6.48 1.03
C ALA A 326 9.25 7.30 0.33
N HIS A 327 9.18 7.42 -0.99
CA HIS A 327 10.21 8.12 -1.75
C HIS A 327 9.93 9.63 -1.86
N PRO A 328 10.84 10.54 -1.44
CA PRO A 328 10.51 11.97 -1.30
C PRO A 328 10.51 12.75 -2.63
N THR A 329 11.32 12.34 -3.61
CA THR A 329 11.46 13.02 -4.91
C THR A 329 10.77 12.26 -6.03
N LEU A 330 10.48 12.94 -7.14
CA LEU A 330 10.00 12.31 -8.37
C LEU A 330 10.98 11.22 -8.83
N PHE A 331 10.43 10.18 -9.44
CA PHE A 331 11.25 9.15 -10.05
C PHE A 331 11.84 9.62 -11.38
N ASN A 332 13.08 9.20 -11.65
CA ASN A 332 13.75 9.43 -12.92
C ASN A 332 13.73 8.13 -13.71
N ALA A 333 12.99 8.10 -14.82
CA ALA A 333 13.23 7.07 -15.83
C ALA A 333 14.62 7.32 -16.43
N GLY A 334 15.36 6.25 -16.75
CA GLY A 334 16.70 6.36 -17.33
C GLY A 334 16.76 7.36 -18.50
N GLY A 335 17.86 8.11 -18.62
CA GLY A 335 18.02 9.14 -19.65
C GLY A 335 17.59 10.56 -19.26
N GLY A 336 17.36 10.83 -17.97
CA GLY A 336 17.11 12.18 -17.45
C GLY A 336 15.67 12.70 -17.64
N ILE A 337 14.73 11.79 -17.89
CA ILE A 337 13.31 12.12 -18.07
C ILE A 337 12.58 11.80 -16.76
N GLU A 338 12.11 12.84 -16.08
CA GLU A 338 11.27 12.71 -14.88
C GLU A 338 9.91 12.10 -15.24
N VAL A 339 9.47 11.11 -14.44
CA VAL A 339 8.11 10.60 -14.52
C VAL A 339 7.18 11.69 -14.00
N ARG A 340 6.36 12.26 -14.89
CA ARG A 340 5.38 13.29 -14.55
C ARG A 340 4.25 12.65 -13.74
N GLU A 341 3.95 13.18 -12.55
CA GLU A 341 2.88 12.70 -11.66
C GLU A 341 1.58 13.51 -11.84
N ASP A 342 1.22 13.79 -13.10
CA ASP A 342 0.10 14.69 -13.43
C ASP A 342 -1.28 14.05 -13.13
N LEU A 343 -1.39 12.72 -13.21
CA LEU A 343 -2.61 11.97 -12.89
C LEU A 343 -2.90 11.93 -11.39
N LEU A 344 -1.87 12.14 -10.56
CA LEU A 344 -1.94 12.11 -9.10
C LEU A 344 -2.14 13.48 -8.46
N ARG A 345 -2.38 14.53 -9.25
CA ARG A 345 -2.63 15.89 -8.75
C ARG A 345 -3.88 15.91 -7.84
N GLY A 346 -3.66 16.18 -6.56
CA GLY A 346 -4.71 16.21 -5.52
C GLY A 346 -4.76 14.96 -4.65
N SER A 347 -4.00 13.91 -4.98
CA SER A 347 -3.79 12.76 -4.12
C SER A 347 -3.02 13.17 -2.86
N ARG A 348 -3.24 12.42 -1.78
CA ARG A 348 -2.54 12.65 -0.51
C ARG A 348 -1.04 12.50 -0.71
N SER A 349 -0.26 13.36 -0.06
CA SER A 349 1.19 13.23 -0.03
C SER A 349 1.61 12.16 0.98
N GLY A 350 2.64 11.41 0.65
CA GLY A 350 3.20 10.34 1.48
C GLY A 350 2.71 8.94 1.11
N VAL A 351 3.26 7.93 1.79
CA VAL A 351 2.91 6.52 1.60
C VAL A 351 2.37 5.98 2.91
N ARG A 352 1.31 5.18 2.83
CA ARG A 352 0.65 4.56 3.96
C ARG A 352 0.64 3.05 3.79
N VAL A 353 0.81 2.31 4.88
CA VAL A 353 0.47 0.88 4.91
C VAL A 353 -0.85 0.70 5.66
N SER A 354 -1.81 0.02 5.04
CA SER A 354 -3.14 -0.23 5.60
C SER A 354 -3.22 -1.54 6.38
N SER A 355 -2.44 -2.55 6.01
CA SER A 355 -2.38 -3.81 6.75
C SER A 355 -1.12 -4.60 6.46
N VAL A 356 -0.61 -5.27 7.50
CA VAL A 356 0.45 -6.28 7.47
C VAL A 356 -0.03 -7.61 8.08
N ARG A 357 -1.35 -7.84 8.12
CA ARG A 357 -1.95 -9.04 8.69
C ARG A 357 -1.39 -10.29 8.01
N GLY A 358 -0.95 -11.29 8.78
CA GLY A 358 -0.47 -12.56 8.23
C GLY A 358 0.92 -12.50 7.57
N VAL A 359 1.60 -11.35 7.63
CA VAL A 359 2.99 -11.19 7.15
C VAL A 359 3.96 -11.60 8.25
N ASP A 360 5.08 -12.23 7.88
CA ASP A 360 6.23 -12.36 8.77
C ASP A 360 7.03 -11.05 8.80
N ALA A 361 6.87 -10.31 9.89
CA ALA A 361 7.47 -8.98 10.04
C ALA A 361 8.98 -9.03 10.27
N ALA A 362 9.60 -10.20 10.51
CA ALA A 362 11.04 -10.33 10.67
C ALA A 362 11.82 -9.92 9.40
N HIS A 363 11.19 -10.06 8.24
CA HIS A 363 11.75 -9.69 6.94
C HIS A 363 11.20 -8.35 6.42
N LEU A 364 10.42 -7.61 7.21
CA LEU A 364 9.80 -6.37 6.77
C LEU A 364 10.54 -5.15 7.34
N VAL A 365 10.90 -4.23 6.46
CA VAL A 365 11.45 -2.91 6.82
C VAL A 365 10.51 -1.84 6.29
N LEU A 366 10.08 -0.91 7.14
CA LEU A 366 9.23 0.22 6.75
C LEU A 366 9.95 1.53 7.04
N THR A 367 10.10 2.39 6.03
CA THR A 367 10.86 3.64 6.11
C THR A 367 10.01 4.83 5.67
N ASP A 368 9.86 5.82 6.57
CA ASP A 368 9.07 7.04 6.34
C ASP A 368 7.59 6.80 5.98
N ILE A 369 6.98 5.77 6.58
CA ILE A 369 5.62 5.30 6.27
C ILE A 369 4.57 5.82 7.27
N ASP A 370 3.38 6.20 6.77
CA ASP A 370 2.19 6.41 7.59
C ASP A 370 1.53 5.09 8.00
N LEU A 371 1.50 4.81 9.30
CA LEU A 371 0.92 3.60 9.93
C LEU A 371 -0.34 3.92 10.75
N VAL A 372 -0.91 5.12 10.61
CA VAL A 372 -2.08 5.58 11.39
C VAL A 372 -3.26 4.61 11.31
N ASP A 373 -3.52 4.05 10.14
CA ASP A 373 -4.64 3.13 9.89
C ASP A 373 -4.13 1.70 9.58
N CYS A 374 -2.88 1.38 9.97
CA CYS A 374 -2.27 0.07 9.71
C CYS A 374 -2.78 -1.00 10.69
N LEU A 375 -3.25 -2.12 10.15
CA LEU A 375 -3.61 -3.31 10.90
C LEU A 375 -2.40 -4.26 11.07
N PHE A 376 -2.00 -4.47 12.31
CA PHE A 376 -0.94 -5.39 12.75
C PHE A 376 -1.47 -6.72 13.30
N ALA A 377 -2.74 -6.77 13.70
CA ALA A 377 -3.35 -8.00 14.22
C ALA A 377 -3.17 -9.18 13.24
N GLY A 378 -2.60 -10.28 13.74
CA GLY A 378 -2.30 -11.48 12.98
C GLY A 378 -0.98 -11.46 12.19
N ALA A 379 -0.14 -10.43 12.34
CA ALA A 379 1.25 -10.48 11.85
C ALA A 379 2.12 -11.40 12.73
N PHE A 380 3.11 -12.06 12.13
CA PHE A 380 4.10 -12.89 12.82
C PHE A 380 5.37 -12.10 13.09
N HIS A 381 6.10 -12.45 14.16
CA HIS A 381 7.36 -11.81 14.57
C HIS A 381 7.34 -10.27 14.55
N LEU A 382 6.24 -9.67 14.98
CA LEU A 382 6.08 -8.21 15.00
C LEU A 382 7.14 -7.52 15.87
N ASP A 383 7.76 -8.25 16.79
CA ASP A 383 8.90 -7.79 17.60
C ASP A 383 10.20 -7.61 16.81
N GLN A 384 10.28 -8.14 15.58
CA GLN A 384 11.43 -8.00 14.69
C GLN A 384 11.18 -7.01 13.54
N LEU A 385 10.01 -6.37 13.49
CA LEU A 385 9.67 -5.34 12.51
C LEU A 385 10.64 -4.17 12.60
N ARG A 386 11.27 -3.81 11.48
CA ARG A 386 12.16 -2.64 11.43
C ARG A 386 11.41 -1.41 10.95
N LEU A 387 11.39 -0.38 11.81
CA LEU A 387 10.79 0.91 11.51
C LEU A 387 11.89 1.97 11.48
N GLU A 388 12.12 2.53 10.30
CA GLU A 388 13.16 3.53 10.05
C GLU A 388 12.54 4.88 9.65
N GLY A 389 13.29 5.96 9.89
CA GLY A 389 12.82 7.31 9.57
C GLY A 389 11.57 7.74 10.37
N ARG A 390 10.69 8.49 9.73
CA ARG A 390 9.47 9.06 10.30
C ARG A 390 8.26 8.16 10.07
N CYS A 391 8.14 7.11 10.87
CA CYS A 391 6.92 6.29 10.91
C CYS A 391 5.85 6.92 11.82
N THR A 392 4.66 7.23 11.29
CA THR A 392 3.57 7.88 12.05
C THR A 392 2.49 6.88 12.50
N PHE A 393 2.02 7.02 13.73
CA PHE A 393 0.91 6.22 14.29
C PHE A 393 -0.26 7.14 14.64
N ALA A 394 -1.45 6.56 14.82
CA ALA A 394 -2.61 7.34 15.21
C ALA A 394 -2.39 7.99 16.58
N PRO A 395 -2.82 9.23 16.80
CA PRO A 395 -2.85 9.82 18.14
C PRO A 395 -4.15 9.48 18.86
N THR A 396 -4.12 9.48 20.19
CA THR A 396 -5.36 9.48 21.00
C THR A 396 -6.25 10.69 20.67
N PRO A 397 -7.58 10.59 20.82
CA PRO A 397 -8.50 11.69 20.57
C PRO A 397 -8.15 12.96 21.34
N THR A 398 -8.28 14.10 20.68
CA THR A 398 -7.95 15.43 21.20
C THR A 398 -9.17 16.13 21.80
N GLY A 399 -8.92 17.09 22.70
CA GLY A 399 -9.96 17.91 23.32
C GLY A 399 -10.39 17.46 24.71
N LEU A 400 -11.38 18.18 25.25
CA LEU A 400 -12.03 17.84 26.53
C LEU A 400 -13.19 16.90 26.25
N HIS A 401 -13.12 15.71 26.83
CA HIS A 401 -14.18 14.72 26.78
C HIS A 401 -14.97 14.74 28.09
N ARG A 402 -16.26 14.44 27.99
CA ARG A 402 -17.16 14.37 29.13
C ARG A 402 -17.84 13.01 29.09
N ARG A 403 -17.70 12.22 30.16
CA ARG A 403 -18.40 10.94 30.33
C ARG A 403 -19.37 11.12 31.49
N TYR A 404 -20.66 11.27 31.18
CA TYR A 404 -21.72 11.69 32.12
C TYR A 404 -21.47 13.05 32.80
N LEU A 405 -22.36 13.48 33.71
CA LEU A 405 -22.44 14.84 34.27
C LEU A 405 -21.21 15.31 35.10
N ILE A 406 -20.17 14.50 35.29
CA ILE A 406 -19.01 14.80 36.16
C ILE A 406 -17.76 15.17 35.32
N CYS A 407 -16.92 16.04 35.90
CA CYS A 407 -15.69 16.69 35.41
C CYS A 407 -15.14 16.33 34.03
N PRO A 408 -14.80 17.34 33.19
CA PRO A 408 -14.21 17.09 31.89
C PRO A 408 -12.78 16.55 32.03
N TYR A 409 -12.43 15.55 31.22
CA TYR A 409 -11.10 14.94 31.19
C TYR A 409 -10.45 15.09 29.81
N ARG A 410 -9.12 15.03 29.75
CA ARG A 410 -8.36 15.04 28.50
C ARG A 410 -7.62 13.73 28.34
N TRP A 411 -7.62 13.20 27.11
CA TRP A 411 -6.76 12.07 26.81
C TRP A 411 -5.30 12.47 26.88
N SER A 412 -4.53 11.48 27.26
CA SER A 412 -3.09 11.52 27.32
C SER A 412 -2.54 11.36 25.91
N SER A 413 -2.00 12.44 25.32
CA SER A 413 -1.36 12.37 24.00
C SER A 413 -0.30 11.25 24.00
N ARG A 414 -0.48 10.28 23.11
CA ARG A 414 0.42 9.16 22.83
C ARG A 414 0.15 8.59 21.44
N ARG A 415 1.10 7.81 20.93
CA ARG A 415 0.91 6.93 19.77
C ARG A 415 0.00 5.75 20.13
N THR A 416 -0.94 5.43 19.25
CA THR A 416 -1.89 4.32 19.40
C THR A 416 -1.99 3.49 18.13
N LEU A 417 -2.23 2.19 18.32
CA LEU A 417 -2.48 1.24 17.23
C LEU A 417 -3.90 1.39 16.68
N ALA A 418 -4.10 1.07 15.40
CA ALA A 418 -5.42 1.12 14.76
C ALA A 418 -6.43 0.21 15.48
N GLU A 419 -5.98 -0.95 15.95
CA GLU A 419 -6.78 -1.91 16.72
C GLU A 419 -7.34 -1.32 18.01
N GLU A 420 -6.55 -0.51 18.73
CA GLU A 420 -7.06 0.19 19.92
C GLU A 420 -8.16 1.19 19.54
N HIS A 421 -8.00 1.89 18.42
CA HIS A 421 -9.06 2.79 17.94
C HIS A 421 -10.34 2.01 17.63
N HIS A 422 -10.23 0.87 16.93
CA HIS A 422 -11.37 0.05 16.55
C HIS A 422 -12.09 -0.49 17.79
N TRP A 423 -11.35 -1.07 18.74
CA TRP A 423 -11.88 -1.55 20.01
C TRP A 423 -12.58 -0.43 20.81
N ARG A 424 -11.97 0.75 20.93
CA ARG A 424 -12.58 1.86 21.69
C ARG A 424 -13.77 2.50 21.01
N ALA A 425 -13.78 2.55 19.68
CA ALA A 425 -14.93 3.01 18.92
C ALA A 425 -16.13 2.09 19.18
N GLN A 426 -15.89 0.77 19.12
CA GLN A 426 -16.89 -0.26 19.40
C GLN A 426 -17.41 -0.19 20.84
N VAL A 427 -16.52 -0.16 21.84
CA VAL A 427 -16.91 -0.07 23.27
C VAL A 427 -17.66 1.22 23.59
N ALA A 428 -17.38 2.30 22.87
CA ALA A 428 -18.07 3.58 23.03
C ALA A 428 -19.43 3.63 22.29
N GLY A 429 -19.78 2.62 21.49
CA GLY A 429 -20.97 2.61 20.65
C GLY A 429 -20.97 3.75 19.63
N GLN A 430 -19.81 4.09 19.07
CA GLN A 430 -19.71 5.16 18.06
C GLN A 430 -20.42 4.73 16.77
N PRO A 431 -21.08 5.64 16.06
CA PRO A 431 -21.66 5.31 14.76
C PRO A 431 -20.54 5.00 13.75
N ALA A 432 -20.82 4.08 12.84
CA ALA A 432 -19.93 3.84 11.70
C ALA A 432 -19.78 5.13 10.88
N LEU A 433 -18.54 5.48 10.51
CA LEU A 433 -18.28 6.59 9.61
C LEU A 433 -18.64 6.17 8.18
N PRO A 434 -19.37 6.99 7.40
CA PRO A 434 -19.55 6.76 5.97
C PRO A 434 -18.20 6.75 5.25
N ASP A 435 -18.08 5.90 4.23
CA ASP A 435 -16.87 5.79 3.41
C ASP A 435 -16.40 7.17 2.90
N GLY A 436 -15.09 7.41 2.98
CA GLY A 436 -14.46 8.62 2.46
C GLY A 436 -14.46 9.85 3.38
N ARG A 437 -15.14 9.85 4.54
CA ARG A 437 -15.01 10.94 5.53
C ARG A 437 -13.86 10.71 6.52
N HIS A 438 -13.05 11.74 6.73
CA HIS A 438 -11.99 11.68 7.73
C HIS A 438 -12.59 11.69 9.15
N PRO A 439 -12.15 10.78 10.04
CA PRO A 439 -12.58 10.77 11.42
C PRO A 439 -12.21 12.10 12.08
N SER A 440 -13.16 12.68 12.82
CA SER A 440 -12.89 13.86 13.64
C SER A 440 -11.72 13.55 14.60
N PRO A 441 -10.77 14.47 14.80
CA PRO A 441 -9.65 14.25 15.73
C PRO A 441 -10.11 14.15 17.20
N ARG A 442 -11.42 14.31 17.48
CA ARG A 442 -12.02 14.17 18.82
C ARG A 442 -12.67 12.81 19.07
N VAL A 443 -12.71 11.90 18.09
CA VAL A 443 -13.34 10.58 18.26
C VAL A 443 -12.34 9.46 17.99
N TRP A 444 -12.67 8.25 18.46
CA TRP A 444 -11.89 7.07 18.10
C TRP A 444 -12.18 6.70 16.64
N ARG A 445 -11.24 6.05 15.96
CA ARG A 445 -11.40 5.71 14.54
C ARG A 445 -12.13 4.38 14.47
N THR A 446 -13.15 4.29 13.63
CA THR A 446 -13.89 3.04 13.39
C THR A 446 -13.13 2.18 12.39
N GLY A 447 -13.06 0.87 12.65
CA GLY A 447 -12.40 -0.08 11.76
C GLY A 447 -13.29 -0.57 10.62
N PRO A 448 -12.71 -1.29 9.65
CA PRO A 448 -13.45 -1.79 8.49
C PRO A 448 -14.55 -2.81 8.86
N ALA A 449 -14.39 -3.52 9.97
CA ALA A 449 -15.37 -4.50 10.45
C ALA A 449 -16.43 -3.91 11.39
N HIS A 450 -16.39 -2.61 11.70
CA HIS A 450 -17.31 -1.96 12.62
C HIS A 450 -18.75 -1.95 12.06
N PRO A 451 -19.79 -2.31 12.85
CA PRO A 451 -19.82 -2.49 14.30
C PRO A 451 -19.72 -3.94 14.76
N SER A 452 -19.12 -4.86 14.00
CA SER A 452 -19.07 -6.29 14.33
C SER A 452 -18.10 -6.54 15.50
N PRO A 453 -18.58 -6.94 16.69
CA PRO A 453 -17.71 -7.17 17.84
C PRO A 453 -16.79 -8.38 17.63
N ASP A 454 -17.28 -9.44 16.98
CA ASP A 454 -16.55 -10.70 16.78
C ASP A 454 -15.30 -10.56 15.88
N LEU A 455 -15.20 -9.46 15.14
CA LEU A 455 -14.10 -9.16 14.22
C LEU A 455 -13.19 -8.02 14.74
N THR A 456 -13.51 -7.48 15.93
CA THR A 456 -12.72 -6.43 16.57
C THR A 456 -11.77 -7.08 17.59
N PRO A 457 -10.46 -6.79 17.57
CA PRO A 457 -9.51 -7.40 18.50
C PRO A 457 -9.87 -7.14 19.95
N ASP A 458 -9.68 -8.16 20.80
CA ASP A 458 -9.89 -8.01 22.24
C ASP A 458 -8.74 -7.25 22.90
N PRO A 459 -8.94 -6.67 24.11
CA PRO A 459 -7.88 -5.96 24.81
C PRO A 459 -6.61 -6.80 25.03
N GLU A 460 -6.75 -8.10 25.22
CA GLU A 460 -5.62 -9.03 25.38
C GLU A 460 -4.75 -9.09 24.11
N ASP A 461 -5.37 -9.26 22.94
CA ASP A 461 -4.70 -9.27 21.65
C ASP A 461 -3.95 -7.94 21.42
N VAL A 462 -4.64 -6.82 21.67
CA VAL A 462 -4.04 -5.49 21.50
C VAL A 462 -2.88 -5.28 22.48
N ALA A 463 -2.97 -5.79 23.72
CA ALA A 463 -1.88 -5.74 24.68
C ALA A 463 -0.65 -6.53 24.19
N THR A 464 -0.87 -7.67 23.55
CA THR A 464 0.20 -8.48 22.96
C THR A 464 0.87 -7.76 21.78
N LEU A 465 0.09 -7.12 20.89
CA LEU A 465 0.62 -6.30 19.81
C LEU A 465 1.48 -5.14 20.33
N TYR A 466 0.99 -4.43 21.36
CA TYR A 466 1.76 -3.38 22.03
C TYR A 466 3.09 -3.89 22.59
N ARG A 467 3.10 -5.09 23.19
CA ARG A 467 4.31 -5.70 23.76
C ARG A 467 5.35 -6.03 22.69
N GLN A 468 4.91 -6.63 21.59
CA GLN A 468 5.79 -6.98 20.47
C GLN A 468 6.38 -5.73 19.82
N LEU A 469 5.54 -4.74 19.48
CA LEU A 469 6.03 -3.47 18.92
C LEU A 469 6.93 -2.71 19.89
N ARG A 470 6.63 -2.72 21.20
CA ARG A 470 7.53 -2.13 22.20
C ARG A 470 8.94 -2.72 22.09
N LYS A 471 9.04 -4.05 22.03
CA LYS A 471 10.32 -4.76 21.90
C LYS A 471 11.05 -4.35 20.61
N ALA A 472 10.35 -4.28 19.48
CA ALA A 472 10.93 -3.79 18.22
C ALA A 472 11.52 -2.37 18.34
N PHE A 473 10.82 -1.46 19.03
CA PHE A 473 11.31 -0.09 19.28
C PHE A 473 12.50 -0.06 20.26
N GLU A 474 12.49 -0.90 21.29
CA GLU A 474 13.61 -1.05 22.24
C GLU A 474 14.87 -1.57 21.53
N ASP A 475 14.73 -2.59 20.69
CA ASP A 475 15.80 -3.16 19.87
C ASP A 475 16.34 -2.14 18.85
N GLY A 476 15.44 -1.29 18.31
CA GLY A 476 15.78 -0.13 17.47
C GLY A 476 16.35 1.09 18.22
N LYS A 477 16.63 0.99 19.53
CA LYS A 477 17.12 2.07 20.41
C LYS A 477 16.22 3.31 20.44
N ASN A 478 14.94 3.17 20.13
CA ASN A 478 13.95 4.24 20.19
C ASN A 478 13.16 4.16 21.51
N GLU A 479 13.85 4.48 22.61
CA GLU A 479 13.28 4.49 23.96
C GLU A 479 12.03 5.42 24.10
N PRO A 480 11.96 6.60 23.46
CA PRO A 480 10.77 7.44 23.52
C PRO A 480 9.54 6.80 22.91
N GLY A 481 9.70 6.17 21.74
CA GLY A 481 8.62 5.45 21.06
C GLY A 481 8.15 4.27 21.90
N ALA A 482 9.08 3.46 22.42
CA ALA A 482 8.77 2.31 23.27
C ALA A 482 7.92 2.67 24.50
N ALA A 483 8.12 3.85 25.10
CA ALA A 483 7.34 4.30 26.26
C ALA A 483 5.85 4.49 25.95
N ASP A 484 5.50 4.96 24.75
CA ASP A 484 4.10 5.10 24.33
C ASP A 484 3.43 3.73 24.17
N PHE A 485 4.14 2.75 23.58
CA PHE A 485 3.65 1.38 23.44
C PHE A 485 3.54 0.66 24.80
N TYR A 486 4.48 0.90 25.73
CA TYR A 486 4.37 0.43 27.12
C TYR A 486 3.11 0.96 27.80
N TYR A 487 2.81 2.26 27.64
CA TYR A 487 1.61 2.85 28.21
C TYR A 487 0.34 2.20 27.61
N GLY A 488 0.34 1.98 26.28
CA GLY A 488 -0.73 1.28 25.57
C GLY A 488 -0.98 -0.13 26.11
N GLU A 489 0.09 -0.94 26.26
CA GLU A 489 0.02 -2.28 26.83
C GLU A 489 -0.64 -2.27 28.21
N MET A 490 -0.16 -1.43 29.13
CA MET A 490 -0.69 -1.35 30.49
C MET A 490 -2.15 -0.90 30.51
N GLU A 491 -2.56 -0.04 29.57
CA GLU A 491 -3.95 0.37 29.46
C GLU A 491 -4.87 -0.73 28.93
N MET A 492 -4.41 -1.55 28.00
CA MET A 492 -5.16 -2.70 27.51
C MET A 492 -5.29 -3.77 28.60
N ARG A 493 -4.20 -4.10 29.32
CA ARG A 493 -4.23 -5.02 30.49
C ARG A 493 -5.17 -4.55 31.61
N ARG A 494 -5.38 -3.24 31.76
CA ARG A 494 -6.35 -2.70 32.76
C ARG A 494 -7.80 -3.01 32.36
N HIS A 495 -8.08 -3.10 31.06
CA HIS A 495 -9.41 -3.32 30.50
C HIS A 495 -9.70 -4.76 30.10
N ASP A 496 -8.65 -5.57 30.02
CA ASP A 496 -8.76 -7.02 29.91
C ASP A 496 -9.57 -7.61 31.08
N ARG A 497 -10.36 -8.64 30.78
CA ARG A 497 -11.23 -9.35 31.71
C ARG A 497 -11.04 -10.86 31.67
N VAL A 498 -10.21 -11.35 30.75
CA VAL A 498 -10.00 -12.76 30.48
C VAL A 498 -8.77 -13.22 31.25
N ASP A 499 -7.61 -12.64 30.96
CA ASP A 499 -6.33 -13.08 31.51
C ASP A 499 -5.93 -12.36 32.80
N THR A 500 -6.19 -11.07 32.87
CA THR A 500 -5.78 -10.25 34.01
C THR A 500 -6.72 -10.38 35.21
N THR A 501 -6.15 -10.77 36.35
CA THR A 501 -6.92 -10.96 37.59
C THR A 501 -7.50 -9.64 38.10
N THR A 502 -8.59 -9.72 38.88
CA THR A 502 -9.20 -8.52 39.48
C THR A 502 -8.23 -7.76 40.41
N GLY A 503 -7.33 -8.47 41.10
CA GLY A 503 -6.28 -7.88 41.94
C GLY A 503 -5.26 -7.10 41.14
N GLU A 504 -4.74 -7.68 40.05
CA GLU A 504 -3.80 -6.99 39.15
C GLU A 504 -4.43 -5.76 38.51
N ARG A 505 -5.70 -5.85 38.08
CA ARG A 505 -6.41 -4.68 37.53
C ARG A 505 -6.59 -3.58 38.56
N PHE A 506 -6.80 -3.92 39.83
CA PHE A 506 -6.83 -2.94 40.92
C PHE A 506 -5.46 -2.28 41.11
N LEU A 507 -4.37 -3.05 41.10
CA LEU A 507 -3.01 -2.53 41.16
C LEU A 507 -2.69 -1.63 39.96
N LEU A 508 -3.06 -2.02 38.74
CA LEU A 508 -2.90 -1.22 37.52
C LEU A 508 -3.70 0.08 37.59
N ARG A 509 -4.92 0.06 38.16
CA ARG A 509 -5.70 1.28 38.40
C ARG A 509 -4.98 2.23 39.38
N GLY A 510 -4.46 1.71 40.48
CA GLY A 510 -3.66 2.49 41.43
C GLY A 510 -2.40 3.08 40.79
N TYR A 511 -1.64 2.27 40.06
CA TYR A 511 -0.41 2.69 39.38
C TYR A 511 -0.68 3.74 38.29
N TRP A 512 -1.77 3.58 37.53
CA TRP A 512 -2.23 4.59 36.57
C TRP A 512 -2.59 5.92 37.24
N LEU A 513 -3.33 5.86 38.36
CA LEU A 513 -3.82 7.02 39.08
C LEU A 513 -2.67 7.82 39.69
N LEU A 514 -1.72 7.13 40.33
CA LEU A 514 -0.61 7.75 41.05
C LEU A 514 0.47 8.32 40.13
N SER A 515 0.86 7.61 39.07
CA SER A 515 2.03 7.98 38.26
C SER A 515 1.85 7.86 36.75
N GLY A 516 0.65 7.45 36.28
CA GLY A 516 0.43 7.18 34.87
C GLY A 516 1.35 6.06 34.35
N TYR A 517 1.42 4.96 35.11
CA TYR A 517 2.32 3.83 34.87
C TYR A 517 3.81 4.19 34.94
N GLY A 518 4.18 5.13 35.82
CA GLY A 518 5.57 5.56 36.00
C GLY A 518 6.11 6.48 34.91
N LEU A 519 5.26 6.92 33.98
CA LEU A 519 5.66 7.75 32.84
C LEU A 519 5.28 9.23 32.98
N ARG A 520 4.49 9.60 34.00
CA ARG A 520 3.96 10.97 34.18
C ARG A 520 4.33 11.57 35.52
N ALA A 521 5.48 12.25 35.56
CA ALA A 521 5.96 12.94 36.75
C ALA A 521 4.96 13.95 37.32
N SER A 522 4.22 14.66 36.45
CA SER A 522 3.23 15.66 36.90
C SER A 522 2.10 15.07 37.75
N ARG A 523 1.69 13.82 37.51
CA ARG A 523 0.69 13.15 38.36
C ARG A 523 1.26 12.78 39.72
N ALA A 524 2.47 12.22 39.75
CA ALA A 524 3.14 11.84 40.98
C ALA A 524 3.45 13.08 41.85
N ILE A 525 3.94 14.17 41.25
CA ILE A 525 4.16 15.45 41.93
C ILE A 525 2.84 16.04 42.42
N GLY A 526 1.77 15.98 41.62
CA GLY A 526 0.44 16.44 42.05
C GLY A 526 -0.08 15.68 43.27
N TRP A 527 0.05 14.36 43.27
CA TRP A 527 -0.30 13.52 44.42
C TRP A 527 0.61 13.77 45.62
N LEU A 528 1.90 14.03 45.41
CA LEU A 528 2.85 14.38 46.47
C LEU A 528 2.43 15.69 47.13
N LEU A 529 2.15 16.73 46.35
CA LEU A 529 1.70 18.03 46.87
C LEU A 529 0.35 17.91 47.59
N ALA A 530 -0.58 17.11 47.05
CA ALA A 530 -1.87 16.87 47.70
C ALA A 530 -1.71 16.09 49.01
N ALA A 531 -0.87 15.06 49.04
CA ALA A 531 -0.56 14.30 50.26
C ALA A 531 0.09 15.21 51.31
N MET A 532 1.10 15.99 50.93
CA MET A 532 1.74 16.97 51.83
C MET A 532 0.74 17.98 52.38
N ALA A 533 -0.17 18.51 51.55
CA ALA A 533 -1.21 19.43 52.00
C ALA A 533 -2.16 18.77 53.02
N VAL A 534 -2.57 17.52 52.79
CA VAL A 534 -3.39 16.76 53.74
C VAL A 534 -2.62 16.50 55.03
N THR A 535 -1.35 16.11 54.95
CA THR A 535 -0.48 15.89 56.11
C THR A 535 -0.34 17.18 56.93
N ILE A 536 -0.15 18.34 56.28
CA ILE A 536 -0.09 19.66 56.95
C ILE A 536 -1.41 19.97 57.66
N VAL A 537 -2.55 19.75 57.01
CA VAL A 537 -3.88 19.99 57.62
C VAL A 537 -4.11 19.07 58.83
N LEU A 538 -3.74 17.78 58.73
CA LEU A 538 -3.83 16.83 59.83
C LEU A 538 -2.88 17.20 60.98
N MET A 539 -1.65 17.65 60.66
CA MET A 539 -0.69 18.14 61.66
C MET A 539 -1.20 19.36 62.40
N LEU A 540 -1.84 20.30 61.71
CA LEU A 540 -2.46 21.48 62.32
C LEU A 540 -3.63 21.13 63.23
N GLY A 541 -4.55 20.30 62.72
CA GLY A 541 -5.80 19.97 63.41
C GLY A 541 -5.62 19.01 64.58
N LEU A 542 -4.66 18.08 64.49
CA LEU A 542 -4.54 16.93 65.40
C LEU A 542 -3.11 16.62 65.85
N GLY A 543 -2.07 17.00 65.07
CA GLY A 543 -0.72 16.46 65.24
C GLY A 543 0.24 17.26 66.13
N LEU A 544 0.15 18.59 66.11
CA LEU A 544 1.02 19.47 66.91
C LEU A 544 0.46 19.67 68.33
N PRO A 545 1.25 19.56 69.41
CA PRO A 545 0.77 19.84 70.78
C PRO A 545 0.48 21.33 71.02
N ASP A 546 -0.11 21.65 72.17
CA ASP A 546 -0.41 23.04 72.57
C ASP A 546 0.87 23.88 72.73
N SER A 547 1.92 23.27 73.29
CA SER A 547 3.29 23.81 73.42
C SER A 547 4.31 22.67 73.31
N SER A 548 5.58 22.99 73.02
CA SER A 548 6.65 21.98 73.04
C SER A 548 6.83 21.49 74.49
N PRO A 549 6.76 20.18 74.77
CA PRO A 549 6.86 19.67 76.14
C PRO A 549 8.24 20.00 76.71
N GLU A 550 8.25 20.69 77.86
CA GLU A 550 9.49 21.08 78.53
C GLU A 550 10.15 19.85 79.18
N GLN A 551 11.46 19.70 78.98
CA GLN A 551 12.24 18.68 79.67
C GLN A 551 12.60 19.21 81.05
N VAL A 552 11.87 18.75 82.07
CA VAL A 552 12.14 19.15 83.45
C VAL A 552 13.15 18.19 84.04
N ALA A 553 14.37 18.67 84.24
CA ALA A 553 15.43 17.94 84.92
C ALA A 553 15.33 18.17 86.43
N THR A 554 14.71 17.23 87.15
CA THR A 554 14.69 17.25 88.62
C THR A 554 15.91 16.50 89.15
N GLY A 555 16.71 17.15 90.00
CA GLY A 555 17.89 16.55 90.62
C GLY A 555 17.80 16.59 92.14
N THR A 556 18.01 15.46 92.80
CA THR A 556 18.15 15.41 94.27
C THR A 556 19.64 15.48 94.64
N VAL A 557 20.04 16.51 95.40
CA VAL A 557 21.42 16.67 95.89
C VAL A 557 21.51 16.23 97.36
N PRO A 558 22.27 15.18 97.71
CA PRO A 558 22.43 14.78 99.11
C PRO A 558 23.38 15.73 99.87
N ALA A 559 23.04 16.04 101.13
CA ALA A 559 23.66 17.10 101.96
C ALA A 559 25.14 16.90 102.35
N GLY A 560 25.80 15.83 101.87
CA GLY A 560 27.19 15.50 102.20
C GLY A 560 28.16 15.47 101.01
N GLY A 561 27.72 15.82 99.79
CA GLY A 561 28.52 15.71 98.58
C GLY A 561 28.61 14.25 98.09
N GLY A 562 27.83 13.94 97.05
CA GLY A 562 27.75 12.61 96.43
C GLY A 562 26.88 12.65 95.17
N GLN A 563 26.89 11.56 94.41
CA GLN A 563 26.30 11.42 93.07
C GLN A 563 24.91 12.09 92.93
N VAL A 564 24.80 13.05 91.99
CA VAL A 564 23.54 13.70 91.64
C VAL A 564 22.78 12.80 90.68
N THR A 565 21.58 12.37 91.07
CA THR A 565 20.67 11.64 90.17
C THR A 565 19.73 12.66 89.53
N LEU A 566 19.88 12.87 88.22
CA LEU A 566 18.99 13.72 87.41
C LEU A 566 17.92 12.82 86.78
N VAL A 567 16.68 12.97 87.22
CA VAL A 567 15.53 12.37 86.56
C VAL A 567 14.96 13.42 85.61
N VAL A 568 15.13 13.19 84.31
CA VAL A 568 14.52 14.03 83.26
C VAL A 568 13.14 13.46 82.98
N GLY A 569 12.11 14.13 83.48
CA GLY A 569 10.73 13.86 83.12
C GLY A 569 10.36 14.59 81.83
N LYS A 570 9.61 13.94 80.94
CA LYS A 570 9.06 14.57 79.74
C LYS A 570 7.54 14.48 79.80
N GLU A 571 6.87 15.63 79.77
CA GLU A 571 5.41 15.66 79.76
C GLU A 571 4.85 15.16 78.43
N ASP A 572 3.70 14.46 78.48
CA ASP A 572 3.03 13.96 77.29
C ASP A 572 2.51 15.11 76.42
N ALA A 573 2.81 15.07 75.13
CA ALA A 573 2.31 16.03 74.14
C ALA A 573 0.77 15.97 74.03
N ARG A 574 0.07 16.96 74.59
CA ARG A 574 -1.40 17.08 74.57
C ARG A 574 -1.87 18.24 73.69
N LEU A 575 -3.05 18.06 73.09
CA LEU A 575 -3.74 19.08 72.29
C LEU A 575 -5.12 19.35 72.89
N THR A 576 -5.27 20.51 73.53
CA THR A 576 -6.51 20.97 74.19
C THR A 576 -7.06 22.27 73.60
N LEU A 577 -6.34 22.91 72.68
CA LEU A 577 -6.75 24.16 72.03
C LEU A 577 -8.10 24.08 71.29
N PRO A 578 -8.90 25.16 71.27
CA PRO A 578 -10.09 25.31 70.42
C PRO A 578 -9.74 25.22 68.93
N VAL A 579 -10.66 24.75 68.08
CA VAL A 579 -10.40 24.53 66.63
C VAL A 579 -9.94 25.81 65.91
N THR A 580 -10.42 26.99 66.32
CA THR A 580 -10.01 28.28 65.76
C THR A 580 -8.53 28.59 65.98
N ASP A 581 -7.97 28.13 67.09
CA ASP A 581 -6.60 28.45 67.51
C ASP A 581 -5.59 27.40 67.02
N ARG A 582 -6.09 26.34 66.36
CA ARG A 582 -5.25 25.29 65.75
C ARG A 582 -4.70 25.67 64.38
N PHE A 583 -5.39 26.57 63.66
CA PHE A 583 -5.04 27.00 62.30
C PHE A 583 -4.40 28.40 62.28
N THR A 584 -3.23 28.53 62.91
CA THR A 584 -2.45 29.78 62.95
C THR A 584 -1.22 29.71 62.05
N GLY A 585 -0.70 30.87 61.63
CA GLY A 585 0.50 30.96 60.77
C GLY A 585 1.73 30.29 61.39
N GLU A 586 1.95 30.48 62.69
CA GLU A 586 3.09 29.86 63.40
C GLU A 586 2.99 28.33 63.45
N ARG A 587 1.78 27.78 63.64
CA ARG A 587 1.58 26.32 63.60
C ARG A 587 1.70 25.78 62.18
N PHE A 588 1.33 26.57 61.17
CA PHE A 588 1.50 26.22 59.75
C PHE A 588 2.98 26.08 59.41
N ASP A 589 3.82 27.04 59.80
CA ASP A 589 5.28 26.96 59.57
C ASP A 589 5.90 25.74 60.25
N LYS A 590 5.50 25.43 61.49
CA LYS A 590 5.92 24.21 62.20
C LYS A 590 5.45 22.95 61.48
N ALA A 591 4.19 22.88 61.06
CA ALA A 591 3.64 21.74 60.33
C ALA A 591 4.37 21.52 58.99
N VAL A 592 4.66 22.59 58.26
CA VAL A 592 5.43 22.55 57.01
C VAL A 592 6.85 22.05 57.25
N GLN A 593 7.53 22.53 58.29
CA GLN A 593 8.86 22.02 58.66
C GLN A 593 8.83 20.53 59.02
N VAL A 594 7.85 20.09 59.81
CA VAL A 594 7.68 18.67 60.18
C VAL A 594 7.48 17.81 58.93
N VAL A 595 6.60 18.23 58.02
CA VAL A 595 6.32 17.48 56.78
C VAL A 595 7.54 17.45 55.86
N LEU A 596 8.19 18.60 55.60
CA LEU A 596 9.39 18.65 54.76
C LEU A 596 10.54 17.82 55.33
N ASN A 597 10.80 17.91 56.63
CA ASN A 597 11.84 17.13 57.29
C ASN A 597 11.51 15.63 57.35
N SER A 598 10.23 15.28 57.46
CA SER A 598 9.75 13.90 57.36
C SER A 598 10.01 13.30 55.97
N VAL A 599 9.65 14.04 54.91
CA VAL A 599 9.79 13.61 53.51
C VAL A 599 11.26 13.44 53.12
N VAL A 600 12.11 14.41 53.50
CA VAL A 600 13.49 14.51 53.00
C VAL A 600 14.51 13.90 53.96
N PHE A 601 14.37 14.14 55.27
CA PHE A 601 15.41 13.87 56.27
C PHE A 601 15.04 12.78 57.29
N ARG A 602 13.88 12.14 57.16
CA ARG A 602 13.40 10.97 57.97
C ARG A 602 13.24 11.21 59.49
N THR A 603 13.55 12.39 60.02
CA THR A 603 13.25 12.76 61.41
C THR A 603 12.87 14.23 61.51
N SER A 604 11.67 14.52 62.02
CA SER A 604 11.22 15.89 62.31
C SER A 604 11.84 16.48 63.58
N GLY A 605 12.32 15.63 64.50
CA GLY A 605 12.87 16.04 65.79
C GLY A 605 11.88 16.73 66.73
N GLN A 606 10.57 16.67 66.41
CA GLN A 606 9.51 17.36 67.13
C GLN A 606 8.67 16.38 67.94
N ASP A 607 8.21 16.84 69.09
CA ASP A 607 7.30 16.08 69.94
C ASP A 607 5.87 16.24 69.43
N LEU A 608 5.31 15.16 68.90
CA LEU A 608 4.00 15.10 68.29
C LEU A 608 3.00 14.41 69.21
N THR A 609 1.72 14.75 69.08
CA THR A 609 0.64 13.98 69.71
C THR A 609 0.58 12.56 69.11
N THR A 610 -0.11 11.61 69.75
CA THR A 610 -0.30 10.25 69.22
C THR A 610 -0.82 10.25 67.77
N TRP A 611 -1.78 11.11 67.46
CA TRP A 611 -2.31 11.28 66.10
C TRP A 611 -1.31 11.94 65.15
N GLY A 612 -0.49 12.87 65.65
CA GLY A 612 0.64 13.43 64.92
C GLY A 612 1.70 12.38 64.57
N THR A 613 2.02 11.48 65.50
CA THR A 613 2.95 10.36 65.27
C THR A 613 2.42 9.41 64.19
N TYR A 614 1.14 9.04 64.22
CA TYR A 614 0.54 8.22 63.17
C TYR A 614 0.52 8.92 61.81
N THR A 615 0.21 10.22 61.80
CA THR A 615 0.21 11.05 60.58
C THR A 615 1.61 11.14 59.98
N GLU A 616 2.63 11.37 60.81
CA GLU A 616 4.04 11.39 60.40
C GLU A 616 4.46 10.02 59.85
N MET A 617 4.09 8.92 60.53
CA MET A 617 4.45 7.57 60.10
C MET A 617 3.87 7.22 58.72
N ILE A 618 2.65 7.65 58.42
CA ILE A 618 2.03 7.47 57.10
C ILE A 618 2.74 8.33 56.03
N SER A 619 3.03 9.60 56.34
CA SER A 619 3.77 10.53 55.46
C SER A 619 5.16 9.97 55.11
N ARG A 620 5.90 9.43 56.09
CA ARG A 620 7.22 8.81 55.91
C ARG A 620 7.25 7.63 54.95
N PHE A 621 6.11 7.01 54.67
CA PHE A 621 6.01 5.95 53.67
C PHE A 621 5.47 6.49 52.34
N LEU A 622 4.33 7.18 52.37
CA LEU A 622 3.60 7.56 51.17
C LEU A 622 4.33 8.63 50.34
N GLU A 623 4.84 9.67 50.99
CA GLU A 623 5.42 10.83 50.31
C GLU A 623 6.76 10.49 49.63
N PRO A 624 7.69 9.73 50.25
CA PRO A 624 8.89 9.24 49.56
C PRO A 624 8.60 8.30 48.38
N VAL A 625 7.55 7.46 48.46
CA VAL A 625 7.15 6.60 47.33
C VAL A 625 6.66 7.45 46.15
N LEU A 626 5.85 8.48 46.40
CA LEU A 626 5.40 9.41 45.35
C LEU A 626 6.58 10.20 44.75
N LEU A 627 7.52 10.63 45.58
CA LEU A 627 8.76 11.27 45.13
C LEU A 627 9.61 10.33 44.28
N ALA A 628 9.76 9.07 44.67
CA ALA A 628 10.47 8.05 43.91
C ALA A 628 9.80 7.79 42.56
N LEU A 629 8.46 7.70 42.50
CA LEU A 629 7.71 7.58 41.25
C LEU A 629 7.88 8.80 40.34
N ALA A 630 7.91 10.00 40.91
CA ALA A 630 8.20 11.22 40.16
C ALA A 630 9.62 11.21 39.58
N ALA A 631 10.61 10.84 40.39
CA ALA A 631 12.01 10.72 39.97
C ALA A 631 12.18 9.66 38.87
N LEU A 632 11.52 8.50 38.98
CA LEU A 632 11.53 7.45 37.96
C LEU A 632 10.96 7.97 36.63
N ALA A 633 9.84 8.69 36.68
CA ALA A 633 9.21 9.27 35.49
C ALA A 633 10.08 10.36 34.84
N ILE A 634 10.79 11.17 35.64
CA ILE A 634 11.73 12.19 35.15
C ILE A 634 12.94 11.51 34.51
N ARG A 635 13.56 10.53 35.19
CA ARG A 635 14.68 9.75 34.63
C ARG A 635 14.28 9.11 33.31
N GLY A 636 13.12 8.49 33.26
CA GLY A 636 12.56 7.90 32.05
C GLY A 636 12.25 8.90 30.96
N ARG A 637 12.21 10.22 31.23
CA ARG A 637 12.05 11.29 30.23
C ARG A 637 13.38 11.90 29.80
N ILE A 638 14.41 11.86 30.65
CA ILE A 638 15.77 12.35 30.34
C ILE A 638 16.57 11.32 29.52
N LYS A 639 16.31 10.02 29.73
CA LYS A 639 16.92 8.93 28.95
C LYS A 639 16.36 8.82 27.51
N ARG A 640 15.28 9.54 27.23
CA ARG A 640 14.57 9.59 25.95
C ARG A 640 15.26 10.50 24.94
#